data_AF-A0A6G0V0R4-F1
#
_entry.id   AF-A0A6G0V0R4-F1
#
_cell.length_a   1.000
_cell.length_b   1.000
_cell.length_c   1.000
_cell.angle_alpha   90.00
_cell.angle_beta   90.00
_cell.angle_gamma   90.00
#
_symmetry.space_group_name_H-M   'P 1'
#
loop_
_entity.id
_entity.type
_entity.pdbx_description
1 polymer ?
#
loop_
_entity_poly.entity_id
_entity_poly.type
_entity_poly.pdbx_seq_one_letter_code
_entity_poly.pdbx_strand_id
1 'polypeptide(L)'
;MALINSPYNYLLYYAFICAAIPWFYSYYNDQHRLATMGVETAITKAWDRIISIPTINFQKIVVGINCNVDVIMQGVNVMNKINVTGIERIEDHEELSSLSDLYSTFLHFFSKGAPAERFMANEDAFKILTKLAESKDEKVHHSIGGNAAIMAQKMAASFPTTTVTLVGPIGPRSHALLHPSVVRNNSTRIVQDELHMIYEYKQGEIIGEFVAPASSRFITSHDQFSGSSIVIEMFFKVIAQVKPDLVVLSGIHLLQFQSKEMRLEKLRLLKRSLLQVNPLLPIHLQMASMSDPTFANEVLYRIIPYVDSIALNEQELTFLSKIGNGPYNEQYPVRSGALHVHKVVEMLYWLLSTFGHNRASPDSPNYNYRLQRIHFHCLTYHIVVSKGTDWSNLAAGLAAGAKIAGKQSCNLQHSRGESDLLEIRTSSRTLLDKHQDKVYEFDPHNPIASWMRNEIVFIYTPVLMMQRWSRILPSTSNFQQARFLRKRITVTDQPVIKKLKEPGADYLKDATTYSDVQSALLDPHSSLPYPPEQLENYLDNAQKVVKKSKYKGRKASALNFDHIPIEEQVVALFPGQGSQHVKMGGKVIDCPKSKELFDKSSEILGYDLFKICMEGPKTKLDQTIYCQPAIFVASLAAFEKLKTEREGLEDKLTDTAGFSVGEYAAMVAAGVLSFEDALKIVKIRAEAMHECNQRVASGMVTVKVNANSKLDEAMGEAREVSDEANELPLCEVANYLFCGLKVVGGSNKALAHLESNAQRFNIQIVKKLEVSGAFHTRLMEPAVDIVKEALKGVKMNPSSCNVYSNYTGKIYGRKGSEIKRGLYMQIAAPVKWEQIQQLLYRKHKEYNFPQYIEIGPGRQLGAMLVNVSKKAFKNYSSYPC
;
A
#
# COMPACT_ATOMS: atom_id res chain seq x y z
N MET A 1 52.97 -26.39 -24.90
CA MET A 1 52.46 -27.78 -24.92
C MET A 1 52.89 -28.65 -23.72
N ALA A 2 53.73 -28.19 -22.78
CA ALA A 2 54.14 -29.02 -21.62
C ALA A 2 53.26 -28.90 -20.36
N LEU A 3 52.20 -28.07 -20.36
CA LEU A 3 51.31 -27.86 -19.21
C LEU A 3 49.97 -28.64 -19.29
N ILE A 4 49.78 -29.45 -20.33
CA ILE A 4 48.48 -30.08 -20.64
C ILE A 4 48.33 -31.47 -20.00
N ASN A 5 49.41 -32.11 -19.54
CA ASN A 5 49.39 -33.52 -19.10
C ASN A 5 49.57 -33.73 -17.58
N SER A 6 48.93 -32.90 -16.75
CA SER A 6 48.85 -33.15 -15.30
C SER A 6 47.45 -33.66 -14.91
N PRO A 7 47.33 -34.77 -14.17
CA PRO A 7 46.03 -35.34 -13.74
C PRO A 7 45.22 -34.39 -12.84
N TYR A 8 45.86 -33.41 -12.21
CA TYR A 8 45.21 -32.37 -11.41
C TYR A 8 44.47 -31.33 -12.25
N ASN A 9 44.92 -31.07 -13.48
CA ASN A 9 44.24 -30.14 -14.37
C ASN A 9 42.91 -30.70 -14.87
N TYR A 10 42.80 -32.03 -15.04
CA TYR A 10 41.54 -32.65 -15.44
C TYR A 10 40.44 -32.44 -14.40
N LEU A 11 40.74 -32.57 -13.11
CA LEU A 11 39.77 -32.33 -12.02
C LEU A 11 39.29 -30.87 -11.95
N LEU A 12 40.19 -29.91 -12.17
CA LEU A 12 39.85 -28.49 -12.26
C LEU A 12 39.03 -28.15 -13.50
N TYR A 13 39.34 -28.76 -14.64
CA TYR A 13 38.52 -28.63 -15.86
C TYR A 13 37.13 -29.24 -15.65
N TYR A 14 37.02 -30.42 -15.02
CA TYR A 14 35.73 -31.02 -14.71
C TYR A 14 34.93 -30.18 -13.70
N ALA A 15 35.56 -29.62 -12.66
CA ALA A 15 34.90 -28.73 -11.70
C ALA A 15 34.41 -27.43 -12.35
N PHE A 16 35.23 -26.82 -13.22
CA PHE A 16 34.84 -25.63 -13.97
C PHE A 16 33.68 -25.93 -14.92
N ILE A 17 33.74 -27.06 -15.65
CA ILE A 17 32.65 -27.49 -16.53
C ILE A 17 31.37 -27.78 -15.72
N CYS A 18 31.47 -28.42 -14.55
CA CYS A 18 30.35 -28.71 -13.66
C CYS A 18 29.73 -27.47 -13.01
N ALA A 19 30.45 -26.34 -12.90
CA ALA A 19 29.92 -25.08 -12.35
C ALA A 19 29.46 -24.11 -13.45
N ALA A 20 30.23 -24.00 -14.53
CA ALA A 20 29.94 -23.11 -15.65
C ALA A 20 28.72 -23.59 -16.44
N ILE A 21 28.55 -24.90 -16.68
CA ILE A 21 27.39 -25.41 -17.43
C ILE A 21 26.07 -25.09 -16.72
N PRO A 22 25.88 -25.37 -15.40
CA PRO A 22 24.65 -24.98 -14.70
C PRO A 22 24.44 -23.46 -14.63
N TRP A 23 25.50 -22.66 -14.50
CA TRP A 23 25.39 -21.21 -14.47
C TRP A 23 24.99 -20.64 -15.84
N PHE A 24 25.67 -21.04 -16.92
CA PHE A 24 25.29 -20.66 -18.29
C PHE A 24 23.90 -21.20 -18.64
N TYR A 25 23.54 -22.41 -18.20
CA TYR A 25 22.21 -22.96 -18.37
C TYR A 25 21.16 -22.17 -17.59
N SER A 26 21.45 -21.73 -16.36
CA SER A 26 20.55 -20.88 -15.56
C SER A 26 20.42 -19.48 -16.13
N TYR A 27 21.51 -18.86 -16.56
CA TYR A 27 21.53 -17.52 -17.17
C TYR A 27 20.85 -17.54 -18.54
N TYR A 28 21.19 -18.51 -19.38
CA TYR A 28 20.51 -18.75 -20.66
C TYR A 28 19.03 -19.03 -20.42
N ASN A 29 18.66 -19.86 -19.44
CA ASN A 29 17.25 -20.09 -19.10
C ASN A 29 16.58 -18.82 -18.60
N ASP A 30 17.19 -17.98 -17.76
CA ASP A 30 16.54 -16.78 -17.25
C ASP A 30 16.38 -15.71 -18.34
N GLN A 31 17.38 -15.54 -19.20
CA GLN A 31 17.29 -14.71 -20.40
C GLN A 31 16.29 -15.27 -21.42
N HIS A 32 16.25 -16.59 -21.63
CA HIS A 32 15.20 -17.23 -22.43
C HIS A 32 13.84 -17.05 -21.79
N ARG A 33 13.72 -17.15 -20.46
CA ARG A 33 12.47 -17.01 -19.72
C ARG A 33 11.95 -15.58 -19.82
N LEU A 34 12.82 -14.58 -19.76
CA LEU A 34 12.47 -13.18 -20.01
C LEU A 34 12.08 -12.94 -21.48
N ALA A 35 12.81 -13.53 -22.43
CA ALA A 35 12.52 -13.41 -23.87
C ALA A 35 11.30 -14.22 -24.35
N THR A 36 10.87 -15.24 -23.59
CA THR A 36 9.69 -16.10 -23.89
C THR A 36 8.44 -15.69 -23.13
N MET A 37 8.52 -14.72 -22.22
CA MET A 37 7.37 -14.23 -21.49
C MET A 37 6.52 -13.27 -22.33
N GLY A 38 5.20 -13.47 -22.30
CA GLY A 38 4.25 -12.51 -22.86
C GLY A 38 4.35 -11.15 -22.18
N VAL A 39 4.13 -10.08 -22.95
CA VAL A 39 4.20 -8.68 -22.51
C VAL A 39 3.35 -8.44 -21.25
N GLU A 40 2.16 -9.00 -21.21
CA GLU A 40 1.20 -8.89 -20.10
C GLU A 40 1.69 -9.60 -18.83
N THR A 41 2.42 -10.72 -19.00
CA THR A 41 3.04 -11.45 -17.88
C THR A 41 4.19 -10.64 -17.28
N ALA A 42 5.01 -10.02 -18.13
CA ALA A 42 6.11 -9.17 -17.70
C ALA A 42 5.60 -7.97 -16.89
N ILE A 43 4.55 -7.28 -17.37
CA ILE A 43 3.90 -6.17 -16.65
C ILE A 43 3.37 -6.62 -15.30
N THR A 44 2.63 -7.74 -15.26
CA THR A 44 2.04 -8.25 -14.03
C THR A 44 3.12 -8.55 -12.98
N LYS A 45 4.23 -9.17 -13.38
CA LYS A 45 5.37 -9.43 -12.49
C LYS A 45 6.08 -8.15 -12.06
N ALA A 46 6.18 -7.15 -12.93
CA ALA A 46 6.76 -5.86 -12.58
C ALA A 46 5.91 -5.14 -11.53
N TRP A 47 4.57 -5.13 -11.70
CA TRP A 47 3.65 -4.65 -10.68
C TRP A 47 3.77 -5.42 -9.36
N ASP A 48 3.89 -6.75 -9.38
CA ASP A 48 4.06 -7.56 -8.17
C ASP A 48 5.31 -7.20 -7.35
N ARG A 49 6.38 -6.74 -8.02
CA ARG A 49 7.61 -6.28 -7.34
C ARG A 49 7.42 -4.92 -6.67
N ILE A 50 6.55 -4.06 -7.21
CA ILE A 50 6.37 -2.67 -6.77
C ILE A 50 5.21 -2.55 -5.77
N ILE A 51 4.15 -3.33 -5.94
CA ILE A 51 2.97 -3.34 -5.06
C ILE A 51 3.41 -3.80 -3.67
N SER A 52 3.51 -2.83 -2.77
CA SER A 52 3.81 -3.04 -1.36
C SER A 52 2.71 -2.40 -0.51
N ILE A 53 2.37 -3.08 0.58
CA ILE A 53 1.39 -2.58 1.55
C ILE A 53 1.99 -1.33 2.20
N PRO A 54 1.25 -0.21 2.31
CA PRO A 54 1.76 0.99 2.96
C PRO A 54 2.15 0.71 4.41
N THR A 55 3.16 1.42 4.90
CA THR A 55 3.67 1.26 6.28
C THR A 55 2.64 1.62 7.35
N ILE A 56 1.68 2.47 7.01
CA ILE A 56 0.52 2.85 7.84
C ILE A 56 -0.75 2.48 7.07
N ASN A 57 -1.53 1.55 7.62
CA ASN A 57 -2.88 1.26 7.14
C ASN A 57 -3.89 2.07 7.95
N PHE A 58 -4.94 2.54 7.29
CA PHE A 58 -6.11 3.09 7.97
C PHE A 58 -6.78 1.98 8.79
N GLN A 59 -7.05 2.23 10.07
CA GLN A 59 -7.71 1.27 10.96
C GLN A 59 -9.22 1.46 10.95
N LYS A 60 -9.68 2.71 10.85
CA LYS A 60 -11.10 3.06 10.78
C LYS A 60 -11.36 3.90 9.54
N ILE A 61 -12.26 3.41 8.69
CA ILE A 61 -12.68 4.13 7.48
C ILE A 61 -14.18 4.36 7.60
N VAL A 62 -14.63 5.59 7.33
CA VAL A 62 -16.06 5.91 7.18
C VAL A 62 -16.32 6.20 5.70
N VAL A 63 -17.28 5.48 5.12
CA VAL A 63 -17.63 5.55 3.70
C VAL A 63 -19.11 5.92 3.59
N GLY A 64 -19.44 6.82 2.67
CA GLY A 64 -20.81 7.26 2.41
C GLY A 64 -20.89 8.06 1.10
N ILE A 65 -22.06 8.41 0.58
CA ILE A 65 -23.37 8.25 1.21
C ILE A 65 -24.35 7.36 0.41
N ASN A 66 -24.08 7.06 -0.86
CA ASN A 66 -25.00 6.29 -1.69
C ASN A 66 -24.86 4.77 -1.49
N CYS A 67 -26.00 4.11 -1.29
CA CYS A 67 -26.11 2.67 -1.13
C CYS A 67 -27.45 2.24 -1.73
N ASN A 68 -27.43 1.34 -2.70
CA ASN A 68 -28.65 0.86 -3.34
C ASN A 68 -28.51 -0.62 -3.70
N VAL A 69 -29.58 -1.22 -4.20
CA VAL A 69 -29.57 -2.56 -4.76
C VAL A 69 -29.76 -2.44 -6.27
N ASP A 70 -28.76 -2.94 -7.01
CA ASP A 70 -28.81 -3.03 -8.45
C ASP A 70 -29.65 -4.24 -8.85
N VAL A 71 -30.68 -4.00 -9.65
CA VAL A 71 -31.59 -5.01 -10.18
C VAL A 71 -31.29 -5.16 -11.67
N ILE A 72 -30.57 -6.22 -12.02
CA ILE A 72 -30.03 -6.44 -13.36
C ILE A 72 -30.98 -7.32 -14.16
N MET A 73 -31.32 -6.88 -15.37
CA MET A 73 -32.25 -7.56 -16.26
C MET A 73 -31.90 -7.34 -17.73
N GLN A 74 -32.43 -8.21 -18.60
CA GLN A 74 -32.27 -8.07 -20.04
C GLN A 74 -33.20 -6.97 -20.54
N GLY A 75 -32.62 -5.86 -21.00
CA GLY A 75 -33.36 -4.66 -21.37
C GLY A 75 -34.39 -4.90 -22.46
N VAL A 76 -34.05 -5.67 -23.49
CA VAL A 76 -34.96 -6.04 -24.59
C VAL A 76 -36.24 -6.71 -24.07
N ASN A 77 -36.12 -7.66 -23.13
CA ASN A 77 -37.28 -8.38 -22.61
C ASN A 77 -38.21 -7.45 -21.84
N VAL A 78 -37.62 -6.57 -21.04
CA VAL A 78 -38.37 -5.60 -20.23
C VAL A 78 -39.08 -4.61 -21.13
N MET A 79 -38.38 -4.05 -22.12
CA MET A 79 -38.97 -3.10 -23.06
C MET A 79 -40.11 -3.73 -23.87
N ASN A 80 -40.00 -5.01 -24.26
CA ASN A 80 -41.08 -5.73 -24.94
C ASN A 80 -42.30 -5.98 -24.02
N LYS A 81 -42.10 -6.11 -22.71
CA LYS A 81 -43.18 -6.29 -21.73
C LYS A 81 -43.87 -4.97 -21.36
N ILE A 82 -43.13 -3.86 -21.41
CA ILE A 82 -43.69 -2.52 -21.28
C ILE A 82 -44.41 -2.22 -22.60
N ASN A 83 -45.67 -2.64 -22.69
CA ASN A 83 -46.51 -2.55 -23.90
C ASN A 83 -46.88 -1.09 -24.23
N VAL A 84 -45.90 -0.31 -24.71
CA VAL A 84 -46.10 1.08 -25.15
C VAL A 84 -46.44 1.08 -26.63
N THR A 85 -47.65 1.55 -26.97
CA THR A 85 -48.09 1.76 -28.35
C THR A 85 -48.11 3.25 -28.68
N GLY A 86 -47.64 3.65 -29.87
CA GLY A 86 -47.83 5.00 -30.39
C GLY A 86 -46.70 6.01 -30.11
N ILE A 87 -45.45 5.57 -30.02
CA ILE A 87 -44.29 6.49 -29.93
C ILE A 87 -44.00 7.04 -31.34
N GLU A 88 -44.34 8.30 -31.57
CA GLU A 88 -44.12 8.97 -32.86
C GLU A 88 -42.65 9.39 -33.08
N ARG A 89 -41.88 9.60 -31.99
CA ARG A 89 -40.49 10.06 -32.06
C ARG A 89 -39.63 9.50 -30.93
N ILE A 90 -38.42 9.06 -31.28
CA ILE A 90 -37.41 8.61 -30.32
C ILE A 90 -36.59 9.81 -29.87
N GLU A 91 -36.64 10.10 -28.58
CA GLU A 91 -35.95 11.24 -27.99
C GLU A 91 -35.32 10.89 -26.65
N ASP A 92 -34.33 11.67 -26.26
CA ASP A 92 -33.68 11.56 -24.96
C ASP A 92 -34.39 12.49 -23.97
N HIS A 93 -34.95 11.91 -22.91
CA HIS A 93 -35.55 12.67 -21.82
C HIS A 93 -34.55 12.79 -20.67
N GLU A 94 -34.32 14.00 -20.14
CA GLU A 94 -33.43 14.20 -18.99
C GLU A 94 -33.99 13.55 -17.70
N GLU A 95 -35.31 13.55 -17.56
CA GLU A 95 -36.05 12.93 -16.46
C GLU A 95 -37.23 12.13 -17.03
N LEU A 96 -37.47 10.93 -16.49
CA LEU A 96 -38.51 10.02 -16.97
C LEU A 96 -39.78 10.20 -16.13
N SER A 97 -40.85 10.69 -16.74
CA SER A 97 -42.15 10.86 -16.08
C SER A 97 -43.11 9.70 -16.34
N SER A 98 -42.82 8.90 -17.38
CA SER A 98 -43.66 7.78 -17.80
C SER A 98 -42.84 6.58 -18.30
N LEU A 99 -43.51 5.43 -18.42
CA LEU A 99 -42.93 4.25 -19.06
C LEU A 99 -42.67 4.45 -20.56
N SER A 100 -43.40 5.37 -21.20
CA SER A 100 -43.16 5.77 -22.59
C SER A 100 -41.84 6.54 -22.72
N ASP A 101 -41.56 7.44 -21.79
CA ASP A 101 -40.31 8.20 -21.75
C ASP A 101 -39.12 7.26 -21.55
N LEU A 102 -39.27 6.26 -20.67
CA LEU A 102 -38.27 5.21 -20.46
C LEU A 102 -38.01 4.44 -21.75
N TYR A 103 -39.06 3.99 -22.44
CA TYR A 103 -38.91 3.22 -23.68
C TYR A 103 -38.26 4.07 -24.80
N SER A 104 -38.71 5.32 -24.98
CA SER A 104 -38.15 6.27 -25.95
C SER A 104 -36.67 6.55 -25.67
N THR A 105 -36.33 6.88 -24.43
CA THR A 105 -34.96 7.17 -24.01
C THR A 105 -34.08 5.92 -24.10
N PHE A 106 -34.60 4.75 -23.71
CA PHE A 106 -33.87 3.50 -23.86
C PHE A 106 -33.53 3.23 -25.32
N LEU A 107 -34.49 3.36 -26.25
CA LEU A 107 -34.26 3.20 -27.68
C LEU A 107 -33.26 4.22 -28.24
N HIS A 108 -33.30 5.45 -27.76
CA HIS A 108 -32.34 6.50 -28.15
C HIS A 108 -30.89 6.08 -27.86
N PHE A 109 -30.63 5.50 -26.68
CA PHE A 109 -29.30 5.05 -26.30
C PHE A 109 -28.95 3.67 -26.85
N PHE A 110 -29.93 2.78 -26.96
CA PHE A 110 -29.81 1.44 -27.54
C PHE A 110 -29.37 1.51 -29.01
N SER A 111 -30.01 2.37 -29.81
CA SER A 111 -29.65 2.58 -31.23
C SER A 111 -28.24 3.15 -31.42
N LYS A 112 -27.70 3.82 -30.39
CA LYS A 112 -26.32 4.34 -30.37
C LYS A 112 -25.32 3.36 -29.75
N GLY A 113 -25.78 2.30 -29.09
CA GLY A 113 -24.95 1.41 -28.28
C GLY A 113 -24.26 2.15 -27.12
N ALA A 114 -24.89 3.21 -26.60
CA ALA A 114 -24.31 4.12 -25.63
C ALA A 114 -24.92 3.91 -24.23
N PRO A 115 -24.13 4.04 -23.16
CA PRO A 115 -24.67 3.94 -21.81
C PRO A 115 -25.41 5.20 -21.39
N ALA A 116 -26.42 5.05 -20.55
CA ALA A 116 -27.15 6.18 -19.95
C ALA A 116 -27.75 5.82 -18.60
N GLU A 117 -28.00 6.87 -17.81
CA GLU A 117 -28.66 6.81 -16.51
C GLU A 117 -29.67 7.95 -16.43
N ARG A 118 -30.90 7.65 -16.00
CA ARG A 118 -31.99 8.63 -15.90
C ARG A 118 -32.82 8.44 -14.63
N PHE A 119 -33.15 9.53 -13.98
CA PHE A 119 -34.07 9.53 -12.85
C PHE A 119 -35.51 9.34 -13.32
N MET A 120 -36.26 8.48 -12.64
CA MET A 120 -37.69 8.28 -12.87
C MET A 120 -38.45 9.15 -11.86
N ALA A 121 -39.06 10.26 -12.31
CA ALA A 121 -39.84 11.17 -11.47
C ALA A 121 -41.05 10.48 -10.84
N ASN A 122 -41.69 9.61 -11.61
CA ASN A 122 -42.97 9.00 -11.27
C ASN A 122 -42.77 7.70 -10.47
N GLU A 123 -43.07 7.77 -9.17
CA GLU A 123 -42.95 6.63 -8.26
C GLU A 123 -43.82 5.43 -8.67
N ASP A 124 -45.02 5.66 -9.18
CA ASP A 124 -45.93 4.58 -9.59
C ASP A 124 -45.43 3.86 -10.84
N ALA A 125 -44.90 4.61 -11.81
CA ALA A 125 -44.22 4.02 -12.97
C ALA A 125 -43.00 3.18 -12.54
N PHE A 126 -42.23 3.68 -11.57
CA PHE A 126 -41.10 2.94 -11.01
C PHE A 126 -41.54 1.67 -10.28
N LYS A 127 -42.62 1.71 -9.50
CA LYS A 127 -43.19 0.53 -8.83
C LYS A 127 -43.62 -0.55 -9.82
N ILE A 128 -44.17 -0.18 -10.98
CA ILE A 128 -44.50 -1.14 -12.05
C ILE A 128 -43.24 -1.87 -12.52
N LEU A 129 -42.13 -1.16 -12.74
CA LEU A 129 -40.85 -1.77 -13.15
C LEU A 129 -40.30 -2.71 -12.08
N THR A 130 -40.36 -2.33 -10.80
CA THR A 130 -39.92 -3.20 -9.70
C THR A 130 -40.74 -4.49 -9.62
N LYS A 131 -42.07 -4.41 -9.81
CA LYS A 131 -42.95 -5.59 -9.85
C LYS A 131 -42.65 -6.49 -11.06
N LEU A 132 -42.34 -5.92 -12.22
CA LEU A 132 -41.93 -6.67 -13.40
C LEU A 132 -40.65 -7.47 -13.14
N ALA A 133 -39.69 -6.87 -12.43
CA ALA A 133 -38.45 -7.53 -12.04
C ALA A 133 -38.65 -8.66 -11.02
N GLU A 134 -39.66 -8.55 -10.17
CA GLU A 134 -40.00 -9.59 -9.18
C GLU A 134 -40.84 -10.72 -9.77
N SER A 135 -41.25 -10.63 -11.03
CA SER A 135 -41.98 -11.70 -11.71
C SER A 135 -41.09 -12.92 -11.99
N LYS A 136 -41.65 -14.13 -11.88
CA LYS A 136 -40.90 -15.41 -12.06
C LYS A 136 -40.33 -15.61 -13.47
N ASP A 137 -40.77 -14.82 -14.44
CA ASP A 137 -40.42 -14.97 -15.86
C ASP A 137 -39.11 -14.27 -16.24
N GLU A 138 -38.57 -13.40 -15.37
CA GLU A 138 -37.29 -12.73 -15.62
C GLU A 138 -36.15 -13.35 -14.83
N LYS A 139 -35.03 -13.61 -15.50
CA LYS A 139 -33.77 -13.94 -14.82
C LYS A 139 -33.17 -12.64 -14.30
N VAL A 140 -33.54 -12.27 -13.09
CA VAL A 140 -33.03 -11.06 -12.44
C VAL A 140 -31.85 -11.40 -11.54
N HIS A 141 -30.78 -10.62 -11.67
CA HIS A 141 -29.65 -10.66 -10.76
C HIS A 141 -29.73 -9.47 -9.81
N HIS A 142 -29.39 -9.69 -8.54
CA HIS A 142 -29.32 -8.63 -7.54
C HIS A 142 -27.88 -8.48 -7.06
N SER A 143 -27.35 -7.27 -7.15
CA SER A 143 -26.03 -6.93 -6.65
C SER A 143 -26.08 -5.69 -5.76
N ILE A 144 -25.08 -5.54 -4.88
CA ILE A 144 -24.93 -4.30 -4.13
C ILE A 144 -24.55 -3.18 -5.12
N GLY A 145 -25.29 -2.08 -5.06
CA GLY A 145 -25.11 -0.91 -5.90
C GLY A 145 -24.73 0.32 -5.09
N GLY A 146 -24.27 1.35 -5.80
CA GLY A 146 -23.86 2.61 -5.20
C GLY A 146 -22.38 2.63 -4.87
N ASN A 147 -21.68 3.63 -5.43
CA ASN A 147 -20.23 3.78 -5.30
C ASN A 147 -19.73 3.64 -3.85
N ALA A 148 -20.37 4.30 -2.88
CA ALA A 148 -19.94 4.22 -1.50
C ALA A 148 -20.11 2.82 -0.90
N ALA A 149 -21.25 2.14 -1.14
CA ALA A 149 -21.46 0.77 -0.67
C ALA A 149 -20.49 -0.24 -1.31
N ILE A 150 -20.29 -0.13 -2.63
CA ILE A 150 -19.35 -0.94 -3.40
C ILE A 150 -17.92 -0.75 -2.87
N MET A 151 -17.49 0.48 -2.64
CA MET A 151 -16.19 0.78 -2.03
C MET A 151 -16.09 0.22 -0.62
N ALA A 152 -17.11 0.40 0.23
CA ALA A 152 -17.09 -0.09 1.60
C ALA A 152 -16.96 -1.63 1.66
N GLN A 153 -17.73 -2.34 0.83
CA GLN A 153 -17.66 -3.79 0.72
C GLN A 153 -16.27 -4.27 0.29
N LYS A 154 -15.69 -3.65 -0.74
CA LYS A 154 -14.37 -4.02 -1.26
C LYS A 154 -13.27 -3.74 -0.23
N MET A 155 -13.33 -2.59 0.48
CA MET A 155 -12.38 -2.26 1.57
C MET A 155 -12.49 -3.25 2.73
N ALA A 156 -13.71 -3.62 3.13
CA ALA A 156 -13.93 -4.53 4.25
C ALA A 156 -13.47 -5.96 3.94
N ALA A 157 -13.62 -6.40 2.69
CA ALA A 157 -13.13 -7.71 2.24
C ALA A 157 -11.60 -7.75 2.15
N SER A 158 -10.99 -6.68 1.62
CA SER A 158 -9.57 -6.70 1.26
C SER A 158 -8.65 -6.20 2.40
N PHE A 159 -9.16 -5.47 3.41
CA PHE A 159 -8.43 -5.15 4.64
C PHE A 159 -9.16 -5.73 5.89
N PRO A 160 -8.97 -7.01 6.23
CA PRO A 160 -9.65 -7.64 7.38
C PRO A 160 -9.33 -7.00 8.74
N THR A 161 -8.20 -6.27 8.84
CA THR A 161 -7.79 -5.55 10.05
C THR A 161 -8.39 -4.14 10.15
N THR A 162 -9.05 -3.66 9.09
CA THR A 162 -9.62 -2.32 9.01
C THR A 162 -11.12 -2.40 9.25
N THR A 163 -11.60 -1.56 10.17
CA THR A 163 -13.02 -1.41 10.43
C THR A 163 -13.60 -0.41 9.44
N VAL A 164 -14.44 -0.88 8.53
CA VAL A 164 -15.09 -0.05 7.52
C VAL A 164 -16.54 0.18 7.94
N THR A 165 -16.89 1.43 8.19
CA THR A 165 -18.25 1.85 8.54
C THR A 165 -18.92 2.47 7.32
N LEU A 166 -20.01 1.87 6.85
CA LEU A 166 -20.84 2.41 5.77
C LEU A 166 -22.00 3.21 6.36
N VAL A 167 -22.20 4.42 5.84
CA VAL A 167 -23.36 5.27 6.12
C VAL A 167 -24.08 5.52 4.80
N GLY A 168 -25.35 5.15 4.74
CA GLY A 168 -26.19 5.31 3.56
C GLY A 168 -27.59 4.75 3.81
N PRO A 169 -28.45 4.72 2.79
CA PRO A 169 -29.77 4.12 2.90
C PRO A 169 -29.71 2.59 2.83
N ILE A 170 -29.35 1.97 3.95
CA ILE A 170 -29.20 0.51 4.07
C ILE A 170 -30.55 -0.10 4.50
N GLY A 171 -31.29 -0.63 3.54
CA GLY A 171 -32.49 -1.44 3.78
C GLY A 171 -32.19 -2.94 3.95
N PRO A 172 -33.23 -3.79 4.09
CA PRO A 172 -33.06 -5.23 4.34
C PRO A 172 -32.30 -6.01 3.24
N ARG A 173 -32.53 -5.70 1.95
CA ARG A 173 -31.88 -6.38 0.82
C ARG A 173 -30.41 -5.99 0.71
N SER A 174 -30.11 -4.69 0.75
CA SER A 174 -28.73 -4.19 0.76
C SER A 174 -27.99 -4.69 2.00
N HIS A 175 -28.65 -4.78 3.16
CA HIS A 175 -28.07 -5.38 4.36
C HIS A 175 -27.61 -6.82 4.15
N ALA A 176 -28.44 -7.64 3.49
CA ALA A 176 -28.13 -9.05 3.20
C ALA A 176 -27.03 -9.22 2.15
N LEU A 177 -26.95 -8.31 1.16
CA LEU A 177 -25.94 -8.34 0.10
C LEU A 177 -24.57 -7.80 0.55
N LEU A 178 -24.54 -6.90 1.54
CA LEU A 178 -23.31 -6.31 2.05
C LEU A 178 -22.44 -7.33 2.78
N HIS A 179 -21.14 -7.31 2.48
CA HIS A 179 -20.15 -8.14 3.15
C HIS A 179 -20.25 -8.07 4.70
N PRO A 180 -20.17 -9.21 5.43
CA PRO A 180 -20.42 -9.26 6.87
C PRO A 180 -19.51 -8.37 7.73
N SER A 181 -18.29 -8.09 7.26
CA SER A 181 -17.33 -7.23 7.97
C SER A 181 -17.62 -5.72 7.84
N VAL A 182 -18.55 -5.31 6.98
CA VAL A 182 -18.96 -3.90 6.89
C VAL A 182 -19.76 -3.55 8.15
N VAL A 183 -19.25 -2.59 8.92
CA VAL A 183 -19.99 -2.03 10.06
C VAL A 183 -21.08 -1.11 9.52
N ARG A 184 -22.31 -1.44 9.86
CA ARG A 184 -23.50 -0.73 9.39
C ARG A 184 -23.99 0.17 10.50
N ASN A 185 -24.27 1.44 10.20
CA ASN A 185 -24.92 2.29 11.18
C ASN A 185 -26.44 2.29 10.99
N ASN A 186 -27.15 1.60 11.88
CA ASN A 186 -28.61 1.43 11.87
C ASN A 186 -29.40 2.70 12.28
N SER A 187 -28.77 3.87 12.38
CA SER A 187 -29.46 5.07 12.85
C SER A 187 -30.39 5.71 11.82
N THR A 188 -30.28 5.36 10.53
CA THR A 188 -31.32 5.57 9.54
C THR A 188 -32.24 4.35 9.63
N ARG A 189 -33.37 4.45 10.34
CA ARG A 189 -34.42 3.42 10.29
C ARG A 189 -35.10 3.44 8.91
N ILE A 190 -34.36 3.11 7.86
CA ILE A 190 -34.87 3.03 6.50
C ILE A 190 -35.53 1.68 6.33
N VAL A 191 -36.83 1.72 6.04
CA VAL A 191 -37.70 0.54 5.99
C VAL A 191 -37.60 -0.17 4.63
N GLN A 192 -37.10 0.52 3.60
CA GLN A 192 -37.07 0.04 2.22
C GLN A 192 -35.73 0.37 1.55
N ASP A 193 -35.21 -0.59 0.77
CA ASP A 193 -34.01 -0.39 -0.04
C ASP A 193 -34.26 0.54 -1.24
N GLU A 194 -33.26 1.34 -1.58
CA GLU A 194 -33.21 2.03 -2.86
C GLU A 194 -32.88 1.04 -3.98
N LEU A 195 -33.70 1.02 -5.04
CA LEU A 195 -33.54 0.11 -6.16
C LEU A 195 -33.07 0.87 -7.39
N HIS A 196 -32.07 0.32 -8.08
CA HIS A 196 -31.58 0.85 -9.35
C HIS A 196 -31.77 -0.23 -10.42
N MET A 197 -32.61 0.07 -11.40
CA MET A 197 -33.00 -0.87 -12.44
C MET A 197 -32.01 -0.76 -13.59
N ILE A 198 -31.33 -1.85 -13.90
CA ILE A 198 -30.27 -1.88 -14.91
C ILE A 198 -30.66 -2.81 -16.05
N TYR A 199 -30.90 -2.22 -17.21
CA TYR A 199 -31.31 -2.88 -18.43
C TYR A 199 -30.10 -3.11 -19.33
N GLU A 200 -29.62 -4.33 -19.38
CA GLU A 200 -28.48 -4.71 -20.23
C GLU A 200 -28.93 -5.14 -21.62
N TYR A 201 -28.16 -4.78 -22.63
CA TYR A 201 -28.38 -5.22 -24.00
C TYR A 201 -27.07 -5.54 -24.70
N LYS A 202 -27.13 -6.50 -25.63
CA LYS A 202 -25.96 -7.00 -26.37
C LYS A 202 -25.92 -6.43 -27.78
N GLN A 203 -24.70 -6.30 -28.32
CA GLN A 203 -24.51 -5.98 -29.72
C GLN A 203 -25.28 -6.96 -30.61
N GLY A 204 -26.04 -6.42 -31.57
CA GLY A 204 -26.87 -7.20 -32.47
C GLY A 204 -28.25 -7.58 -31.92
N GLU A 205 -28.57 -7.26 -30.67
CA GLU A 205 -29.96 -7.36 -30.20
C GLU A 205 -30.86 -6.35 -30.93
N ILE A 206 -32.13 -6.71 -31.07
CA ILE A 206 -33.09 -6.02 -31.93
C ILE A 206 -34.33 -5.66 -31.11
N ILE A 207 -34.80 -4.42 -31.26
CA ILE A 207 -36.10 -3.95 -30.76
C ILE A 207 -36.78 -3.16 -31.89
N GLY A 208 -37.92 -3.65 -32.38
CA GLY A 208 -38.59 -3.07 -33.54
C GLY A 208 -37.65 -3.02 -34.75
N GLU A 209 -37.39 -1.82 -35.27
CA GLU A 209 -36.47 -1.57 -36.40
C GLU A 209 -35.02 -1.25 -35.96
N PHE A 210 -34.74 -1.19 -34.66
CA PHE A 210 -33.45 -0.78 -34.12
C PHE A 210 -32.58 -1.98 -33.78
N VAL A 211 -31.28 -1.87 -34.10
CA VAL A 211 -30.27 -2.87 -33.77
C VAL A 211 -29.19 -2.21 -32.92
N ALA A 212 -28.82 -2.83 -31.80
CA ALA A 212 -27.75 -2.31 -30.94
C ALA A 212 -26.38 -2.45 -31.63
N PRO A 213 -25.66 -1.34 -31.92
CA PRO A 213 -24.35 -1.41 -32.56
C PRO A 213 -23.23 -1.85 -31.59
N ALA A 214 -23.48 -1.80 -30.29
CA ALA A 214 -22.58 -2.24 -29.24
C ALA A 214 -23.35 -2.71 -28.00
N SER A 215 -22.78 -3.65 -27.24
CA SER A 215 -23.32 -4.04 -25.95
C SER A 215 -23.15 -2.92 -24.93
N SER A 216 -24.21 -2.59 -24.20
CA SER A 216 -24.20 -1.53 -23.19
C SER A 216 -25.36 -1.74 -22.19
N ARG A 217 -25.59 -0.77 -21.32
CA ARG A 217 -26.66 -0.79 -20.31
C ARG A 217 -27.34 0.57 -20.18
N PHE A 218 -28.61 0.55 -19.80
CA PHE A 218 -29.38 1.72 -19.40
C PHE A 218 -29.78 1.57 -17.93
N ILE A 219 -29.69 2.65 -17.15
CA ILE A 219 -29.98 2.64 -15.71
C ILE A 219 -31.13 3.60 -15.44
N THR A 220 -32.09 3.19 -14.62
CA THR A 220 -33.08 4.11 -14.04
C THR A 220 -33.33 3.83 -12.57
N SER A 221 -33.58 4.88 -11.81
CA SER A 221 -33.85 4.81 -10.37
C SER A 221 -34.83 5.89 -9.95
N HIS A 222 -35.53 5.64 -8.84
CA HIS A 222 -36.32 6.63 -8.10
C HIS A 222 -35.65 6.88 -6.74
N ASP A 223 -34.35 7.17 -6.76
CA ASP A 223 -33.54 7.30 -5.54
C ASP A 223 -33.82 8.62 -4.82
N GLN A 224 -34.44 8.54 -3.65
CA GLN A 224 -34.77 9.70 -2.81
C GLN A 224 -33.86 9.81 -1.58
N PHE A 225 -33.39 8.68 -1.06
CA PHE A 225 -32.70 8.62 0.23
C PHE A 225 -31.19 8.81 0.13
N SER A 226 -30.52 8.30 -0.92
CA SER A 226 -29.05 8.31 -1.02
C SER A 226 -28.46 9.73 -0.97
N GLY A 227 -29.21 10.71 -1.47
CA GLY A 227 -28.87 12.14 -1.45
C GLY A 227 -29.68 12.97 -0.46
N SER A 228 -30.33 12.37 0.54
CA SER A 228 -31.17 13.10 1.50
C SER A 228 -30.34 13.86 2.55
N SER A 229 -30.87 14.97 3.06
CA SER A 229 -30.21 15.75 4.13
C SER A 229 -29.98 14.92 5.39
N ILE A 230 -30.88 13.99 5.71
CA ILE A 230 -30.78 13.07 6.85
C ILE A 230 -29.53 12.20 6.73
N VAL A 231 -29.31 11.58 5.57
CA VAL A 231 -28.13 10.73 5.35
C VAL A 231 -26.84 11.55 5.38
N ILE A 232 -26.84 12.75 4.79
CA ILE A 232 -25.69 13.67 4.83
C ILE A 232 -25.34 14.04 6.28
N GLU A 233 -26.30 14.51 7.08
CA GLU A 233 -26.07 14.87 8.48
C GLU A 233 -25.58 13.68 9.30
N MET A 234 -26.18 12.51 9.07
CA MET A 234 -25.75 11.28 9.73
C MET A 234 -24.32 10.90 9.37
N PHE A 235 -23.92 11.03 8.11
CA PHE A 235 -22.55 10.75 7.69
C PHE A 235 -21.55 11.59 8.49
N PHE A 236 -21.76 12.90 8.62
CA PHE A 236 -20.89 13.76 9.42
C PHE A 236 -21.00 13.51 10.93
N LYS A 237 -22.18 13.15 11.43
CA LYS A 237 -22.34 12.71 12.83
C LYS A 237 -21.52 11.45 13.13
N VAL A 238 -21.50 10.49 12.21
CA VAL A 238 -20.69 9.26 12.33
C VAL A 238 -19.22 9.56 12.25
N ILE A 239 -18.78 10.47 11.38
CA ILE A 239 -17.39 10.93 11.33
C ILE A 239 -16.97 11.48 12.71
N ALA A 240 -17.81 12.32 13.33
CA ALA A 240 -17.53 12.87 14.67
C ALA A 240 -17.51 11.80 15.77
N GLN A 241 -18.35 10.77 15.69
CA GLN A 241 -18.44 9.68 16.68
C GLN A 241 -17.31 8.64 16.54
N VAL A 242 -17.09 8.16 15.31
CA VAL A 242 -16.13 7.08 15.01
C VAL A 242 -14.69 7.59 15.09
N LYS A 243 -14.48 8.88 14.77
CA LYS A 243 -13.16 9.51 14.60
C LYS A 243 -12.29 8.66 13.64
N PRO A 244 -12.67 8.54 12.36
CA PRO A 244 -11.97 7.69 11.40
C PRO A 244 -10.59 8.24 11.03
N ASP A 245 -9.76 7.40 10.43
CA ASP A 245 -8.46 7.77 9.87
C ASP A 245 -8.57 8.20 8.39
N LEU A 246 -9.66 7.81 7.72
CA LEU A 246 -9.99 8.18 6.34
C LEU A 246 -11.51 8.31 6.19
N VAL A 247 -11.92 9.35 5.47
CA VAL A 247 -13.30 9.55 5.03
C VAL A 247 -13.39 9.40 3.52
N VAL A 248 -14.34 8.59 3.05
CA VAL A 248 -14.63 8.43 1.63
C VAL A 248 -16.06 8.89 1.37
N LEU A 249 -16.18 9.92 0.54
CA LEU A 249 -17.44 10.51 0.11
C LEU A 249 -17.71 10.17 -1.36
N SER A 250 -18.90 9.68 -1.66
CA SER A 250 -19.45 9.50 -3.00
C SER A 250 -20.96 9.65 -2.98
N GLY A 251 -21.59 9.55 -4.14
CA GLY A 251 -23.05 9.69 -4.29
C GLY A 251 -23.53 11.14 -4.48
N ILE A 252 -22.63 12.13 -4.48
CA ILE A 252 -23.03 13.54 -4.68
C ILE A 252 -23.68 13.78 -6.05
N HIS A 253 -23.32 13.01 -7.08
CA HIS A 253 -23.87 13.11 -8.44
C HIS A 253 -25.37 12.85 -8.49
N LEU A 254 -25.92 12.07 -7.55
CA LEU A 254 -27.36 11.82 -7.44
C LEU A 254 -28.14 13.11 -7.11
N LEU A 255 -27.48 14.14 -6.58
CA LEU A 255 -28.11 15.43 -6.31
C LEU A 255 -28.45 16.21 -7.59
N GLN A 256 -27.91 15.83 -8.76
CA GLN A 256 -28.19 16.52 -10.01
C GLN A 256 -29.66 16.41 -10.43
N PHE A 257 -30.34 15.34 -10.03
CA PHE A 257 -31.74 15.06 -10.35
C PHE A 257 -32.75 15.75 -9.42
N GLN A 258 -32.26 16.54 -8.46
CA GLN A 258 -33.11 17.25 -7.50
C GLN A 258 -33.39 18.67 -8.01
N SER A 259 -34.46 19.29 -7.52
CA SER A 259 -34.75 20.71 -7.82
C SER A 259 -33.56 21.59 -7.47
N LYS A 260 -33.41 22.70 -8.21
CA LYS A 260 -32.26 23.62 -8.07
C LYS A 260 -32.09 24.11 -6.64
N GLU A 261 -33.20 24.41 -5.96
CA GLU A 261 -33.25 24.88 -4.58
C GLU A 261 -32.75 23.81 -3.61
N MET A 262 -33.31 22.59 -3.68
CA MET A 262 -32.93 21.47 -2.81
C MET A 262 -31.46 21.07 -3.01
N ARG A 263 -31.02 21.03 -4.27
CA ARG A 263 -29.64 20.73 -4.63
C ARG A 263 -28.67 21.73 -4.02
N LEU A 264 -28.98 23.02 -4.13
CA LEU A 264 -28.14 24.08 -3.59
C LEU A 264 -28.11 24.05 -2.05
N GLU A 265 -29.24 23.77 -1.41
CA GLU A 265 -29.31 23.57 0.04
C GLU A 265 -28.41 22.42 0.50
N LYS A 266 -28.51 21.25 -0.14
CA LYS A 266 -27.69 20.07 0.17
C LYS A 266 -26.20 20.30 -0.08
N LEU A 267 -25.84 21.00 -1.15
CA LEU A 267 -24.44 21.37 -1.42
C LEU A 267 -23.88 22.36 -0.37
N ARG A 268 -24.71 23.30 0.11
CA ARG A 268 -24.32 24.19 1.23
C ARG A 268 -24.14 23.41 2.52
N LEU A 269 -25.03 22.45 2.82
CA LEU A 269 -24.91 21.55 3.96
C LEU A 269 -23.61 20.74 3.90
N LEU A 270 -23.31 20.13 2.75
CA LEU A 270 -22.06 19.40 2.51
C LEU A 270 -20.84 20.30 2.74
N LYS A 271 -20.81 21.48 2.09
CA LYS A 271 -19.70 22.43 2.26
C LYS A 271 -19.49 22.85 3.72
N ARG A 272 -20.57 23.24 4.42
CA ARG A 272 -20.51 23.63 5.84
C ARG A 272 -19.97 22.49 6.70
N SER A 273 -20.41 21.26 6.44
CA SER A 273 -20.00 20.09 7.21
C SER A 273 -18.55 19.70 6.93
N LEU A 274 -18.10 19.75 5.66
CA LEU A 274 -16.70 19.54 5.27
C LEU A 274 -15.75 20.53 5.98
N LEU A 275 -16.17 21.79 6.10
CA LEU A 275 -15.41 22.83 6.82
C LEU A 275 -15.29 22.57 8.32
N GLN A 276 -16.20 21.81 8.91
CA GLN A 276 -16.18 21.44 10.33
C GLN A 276 -15.37 20.17 10.60
N VAL A 277 -15.06 19.38 9.57
CA VAL A 277 -14.22 18.19 9.71
C VAL A 277 -12.79 18.60 10.02
N ASN A 278 -12.14 17.86 10.91
CA ASN A 278 -10.73 18.06 11.28
C ASN A 278 -9.85 18.26 10.02
N PRO A 279 -9.08 19.37 9.92
CA PRO A 279 -8.15 19.64 8.81
C PRO A 279 -7.13 18.55 8.52
N LEU A 280 -6.85 17.68 9.50
CA LEU A 280 -5.85 16.61 9.40
C LEU A 280 -6.44 15.25 8.98
N LEU A 281 -7.77 15.10 9.00
CA LEU A 281 -8.46 13.88 8.58
C LEU A 281 -8.61 13.90 7.05
N PRO A 282 -7.94 13.01 6.30
CA PRO A 282 -8.04 12.99 4.84
C PRO A 282 -9.45 12.63 4.38
N ILE A 283 -9.97 13.41 3.44
CA ILE A 283 -11.27 13.22 2.80
C ILE A 283 -11.04 12.93 1.32
N HIS A 284 -11.48 11.77 0.86
CA HIS A 284 -11.47 11.37 -0.54
C HIS A 284 -12.87 11.49 -1.14
N LEU A 285 -12.99 12.13 -2.29
CA LEU A 285 -14.23 12.24 -3.06
C LEU A 285 -14.14 11.40 -4.33
N GLN A 286 -14.97 10.35 -4.40
CA GLN A 286 -15.16 9.58 -5.62
C GLN A 286 -16.21 10.28 -6.49
N MET A 287 -15.77 10.80 -7.64
CA MET A 287 -16.66 11.36 -8.65
C MET A 287 -17.32 10.24 -9.47
N ALA A 288 -18.42 10.61 -10.12
CA ALA A 288 -19.15 9.74 -11.03
C ALA A 288 -19.88 10.61 -12.07
N SER A 289 -20.68 9.97 -12.91
CA SER A 289 -21.33 10.59 -14.06
C SER A 289 -22.15 11.82 -13.66
N MET A 290 -21.76 12.98 -14.20
CA MET A 290 -22.49 14.24 -14.10
C MET A 290 -22.80 14.73 -15.50
N SER A 291 -24.06 15.11 -15.73
CA SER A 291 -24.51 15.66 -17.01
C SER A 291 -24.97 17.12 -16.90
N ASP A 292 -25.41 17.57 -15.71
CA ASP A 292 -25.87 18.95 -15.51
C ASP A 292 -24.68 19.94 -15.37
N PRO A 293 -24.54 20.90 -16.30
CA PRO A 293 -23.48 21.92 -16.27
C PRO A 293 -23.50 22.81 -15.02
N THR A 294 -24.69 23.21 -14.57
CA THR A 294 -24.88 24.06 -13.40
C THR A 294 -24.49 23.30 -12.14
N PHE A 295 -24.91 22.04 -12.03
CA PHE A 295 -24.52 21.20 -10.90
C PHE A 295 -23.02 20.95 -10.84
N ALA A 296 -22.40 20.60 -11.97
CA ALA A 296 -20.96 20.36 -12.04
C ALA A 296 -20.15 21.63 -11.68
N ASN A 297 -20.63 22.81 -12.08
CA ASN A 297 -20.03 24.08 -11.67
C ASN A 297 -20.07 24.23 -10.13
N GLU A 298 -21.21 23.95 -9.52
CA GLU A 298 -21.35 24.04 -8.06
C GLU A 298 -20.47 23.01 -7.32
N VAL A 299 -20.33 21.79 -7.84
CA VAL A 299 -19.40 20.79 -7.28
C VAL A 299 -17.95 21.26 -7.40
N LEU A 300 -17.57 21.79 -8.57
CA LEU A 300 -16.22 22.27 -8.85
C LEU A 300 -15.79 23.41 -7.92
N TYR A 301 -16.67 24.37 -7.62
CA TYR A 301 -16.33 25.53 -6.79
C TYR A 301 -16.69 25.37 -5.29
N ARG A 302 -17.67 24.53 -4.93
CA ARG A 302 -18.12 24.40 -3.52
C ARG A 302 -17.65 23.15 -2.81
N ILE A 303 -17.31 22.08 -3.53
CA ILE A 303 -17.00 20.78 -2.92
C ILE A 303 -15.54 20.40 -3.16
N ILE A 304 -15.07 20.37 -4.41
CA ILE A 304 -13.71 19.95 -4.78
C ILE A 304 -12.61 20.66 -3.98
N PRO A 305 -12.67 21.98 -3.70
CA PRO A 305 -11.63 22.65 -2.94
C PRO A 305 -11.52 22.22 -1.47
N TYR A 306 -12.54 21.57 -0.91
CA TYR A 306 -12.66 21.23 0.51
C TYR A 306 -12.48 19.74 0.80
N VAL A 307 -11.98 18.97 -0.16
CA VAL A 307 -11.57 17.57 0.00
C VAL A 307 -10.08 17.42 -0.29
N ASP A 308 -9.40 16.44 0.30
CA ASP A 308 -7.94 16.29 0.15
C ASP A 308 -7.57 15.51 -1.12
N SER A 309 -8.46 14.61 -1.54
CA SER A 309 -8.28 13.80 -2.74
C SER A 309 -9.56 13.64 -3.55
N ILE A 310 -9.46 13.60 -4.88
CA ILE A 310 -10.55 13.22 -5.78
C ILE A 310 -10.15 12.05 -6.68
N ALA A 311 -11.13 11.25 -7.12
CA ALA A 311 -10.99 10.25 -8.17
C ALA A 311 -12.04 10.48 -9.28
N LEU A 312 -11.62 10.39 -10.54
CA LEU A 312 -12.46 10.69 -11.71
C LEU A 312 -11.92 10.01 -13.00
N ASN A 313 -12.80 9.82 -13.99
CA ASN A 313 -12.46 9.29 -15.30
C ASN A 313 -12.33 10.39 -16.39
N GLU A 314 -12.12 9.99 -17.64
CA GLU A 314 -12.00 10.90 -18.78
C GLU A 314 -13.24 11.76 -19.05
N GLN A 315 -14.44 11.25 -18.82
CA GLN A 315 -15.69 11.97 -19.03
C GLN A 315 -15.84 13.07 -17.98
N GLU A 316 -15.63 12.75 -16.70
CA GLU A 316 -15.70 13.77 -15.65
C GLU A 316 -14.58 14.81 -15.78
N LEU A 317 -13.34 14.41 -16.12
CA LEU A 317 -12.24 15.35 -16.29
C LEU A 317 -12.52 16.36 -17.40
N THR A 318 -12.94 15.86 -18.57
CA THR A 318 -13.25 16.71 -19.73
C THR A 318 -14.45 17.60 -19.46
N PHE A 319 -15.47 17.08 -18.78
CA PHE A 319 -16.62 17.87 -18.38
C PHE A 319 -16.26 18.99 -17.40
N LEU A 320 -15.47 18.69 -16.36
CA LEU A 320 -14.97 19.72 -15.44
C LEU A 320 -14.11 20.76 -16.14
N SER A 321 -13.25 20.35 -17.07
CA SER A 321 -12.46 21.29 -17.88
C SER A 321 -13.36 22.20 -18.70
N LYS A 322 -14.42 21.65 -19.32
CA LYS A 322 -15.40 22.45 -20.07
C LYS A 322 -16.09 23.48 -19.19
N ILE A 323 -16.57 23.08 -18.01
CA ILE A 323 -17.30 23.95 -17.09
C ILE A 323 -16.40 24.99 -16.42
N GLY A 324 -15.16 24.62 -16.09
CA GLY A 324 -14.19 25.49 -15.44
C GLY A 324 -13.37 26.35 -16.40
N ASN A 325 -13.66 26.32 -17.70
CA ASN A 325 -12.85 26.95 -18.75
C ASN A 325 -11.37 26.53 -18.70
N GLY A 326 -11.12 25.24 -18.45
CA GLY A 326 -9.81 24.62 -18.41
C GLY A 326 -9.26 24.24 -19.79
N PRO A 327 -8.05 23.65 -19.84
CA PRO A 327 -7.41 23.21 -21.08
C PRO A 327 -8.24 22.18 -21.84
N TYR A 328 -8.27 22.30 -23.17
CA TYR A 328 -8.96 21.35 -24.07
C TYR A 328 -10.48 21.19 -23.82
N ASN A 329 -11.12 22.23 -23.27
CA ASN A 329 -12.57 22.34 -23.02
C ASN A 329 -13.50 22.09 -24.23
N GLU A 330 -13.02 22.27 -25.47
CA GLU A 330 -13.85 22.16 -26.69
C GLU A 330 -13.44 21.01 -27.64
N GLN A 331 -12.30 20.32 -27.40
CA GLN A 331 -11.63 19.54 -28.45
C GLN A 331 -11.04 18.19 -27.99
N TYR A 332 -11.63 17.54 -26.98
CA TYR A 332 -11.06 16.30 -26.47
C TYR A 332 -12.07 15.15 -26.37
N PRO A 333 -11.76 13.97 -26.95
CA PRO A 333 -12.79 13.13 -27.54
C PRO A 333 -13.78 12.57 -26.52
N VAL A 334 -15.06 12.70 -26.88
CA VAL A 334 -16.24 12.14 -26.19
C VAL A 334 -16.45 10.65 -26.55
N ARG A 335 -15.53 10.03 -27.31
CA ARG A 335 -15.63 8.63 -27.78
C ARG A 335 -14.50 7.77 -27.26
N SER A 336 -14.80 6.52 -26.90
CA SER A 336 -13.84 5.51 -26.45
C SER A 336 -12.75 5.27 -27.51
N GLY A 337 -11.52 5.70 -27.20
CA GLY A 337 -10.33 5.61 -28.05
C GLY A 337 -9.08 6.00 -27.25
N ALA A 338 -7.89 5.88 -27.86
CA ALA A 338 -6.62 6.16 -27.19
C ALA A 338 -6.50 7.66 -26.81
N LEU A 339 -6.84 7.97 -25.54
CA LEU A 339 -6.67 9.30 -24.95
C LEU A 339 -5.19 9.66 -24.95
N HIS A 340 -4.84 10.76 -25.62
CA HIS A 340 -3.50 11.34 -25.51
C HIS A 340 -3.18 11.76 -24.06
N VAL A 341 -2.15 11.13 -23.50
CA VAL A 341 -1.77 11.33 -22.09
C VAL A 341 -1.43 12.79 -21.79
N HIS A 342 -0.66 13.45 -22.67
CA HIS A 342 -0.29 14.86 -22.47
C HIS A 342 -1.47 15.83 -22.31
N LYS A 343 -2.61 15.60 -22.96
CA LYS A 343 -3.77 16.49 -22.80
C LYS A 343 -4.48 16.27 -21.47
N VAL A 344 -4.53 15.02 -21.00
CA VAL A 344 -5.02 14.66 -19.65
C VAL A 344 -4.12 15.29 -18.60
N VAL A 345 -2.80 15.24 -18.79
CA VAL A 345 -1.82 15.86 -17.88
C VAL A 345 -2.02 17.37 -17.77
N GLU A 346 -2.30 18.09 -18.87
CA GLU A 346 -2.64 19.52 -18.79
C GLU A 346 -3.91 19.78 -17.98
N MET A 347 -4.97 18.99 -18.20
CA MET A 347 -6.22 19.16 -17.45
C MET A 347 -6.04 18.86 -15.97
N LEU A 348 -5.27 17.83 -15.61
CA LEU A 348 -4.96 17.49 -14.22
C LEU A 348 -4.09 18.56 -13.55
N TYR A 349 -3.09 19.07 -14.29
CA TYR A 349 -2.25 20.17 -13.83
C TYR A 349 -3.09 21.43 -13.58
N TRP A 350 -3.99 21.78 -14.50
CA TRP A 350 -4.92 22.90 -14.33
C TRP A 350 -5.84 22.72 -13.12
N LEU A 351 -6.45 21.55 -12.96
CA LEU A 351 -7.40 21.28 -11.88
C LEU A 351 -6.72 21.41 -10.51
N LEU A 352 -5.52 20.83 -10.35
CA LEU A 352 -4.77 20.90 -9.10
C LEU A 352 -4.12 22.27 -8.87
N SER A 353 -3.73 22.99 -9.93
CA SER A 353 -3.17 24.34 -9.78
C SER A 353 -4.25 25.38 -9.42
N THR A 354 -5.46 25.21 -9.97
CA THR A 354 -6.57 26.17 -9.81
C THR A 354 -7.35 25.91 -8.54
N PHE A 355 -7.60 24.65 -8.17
CA PHE A 355 -8.45 24.27 -7.03
C PHE A 355 -7.69 23.56 -5.91
N GLY A 356 -6.39 23.29 -6.10
CA GLY A 356 -5.53 22.72 -5.07
C GLY A 356 -5.07 23.77 -4.06
N HIS A 357 -4.68 23.27 -2.88
CA HIS A 357 -4.16 24.11 -1.81
C HIS A 357 -2.89 24.87 -2.23
N ASN A 358 -2.74 26.11 -1.76
CA ASN A 358 -1.51 26.89 -1.94
C ASN A 358 -1.02 27.46 -0.60
N ARG A 359 -0.22 26.68 0.13
CA ARG A 359 0.37 27.10 1.42
C ARG A 359 1.56 28.06 1.27
N ALA A 360 2.14 28.19 0.07
CA ALA A 360 3.31 29.03 -0.16
C ALA A 360 2.99 30.54 -0.12
N SER A 361 1.72 30.92 -0.30
CA SER A 361 1.28 32.31 -0.32
C SER A 361 0.04 32.49 0.56
N PRO A 362 0.18 33.04 1.78
CA PRO A 362 -0.95 33.32 2.69
C PRO A 362 -2.06 34.16 2.07
N ASP A 363 -1.73 35.05 1.13
CA ASP A 363 -2.68 35.92 0.42
C ASP A 363 -3.39 35.22 -0.75
N SER A 364 -3.05 33.96 -1.04
CA SER A 364 -3.70 33.21 -2.13
C SER A 364 -5.17 32.91 -1.77
N PRO A 365 -6.12 33.07 -2.71
CA PRO A 365 -7.50 32.65 -2.49
C PRO A 365 -7.62 31.15 -2.17
N ASN A 366 -6.59 30.37 -2.53
CA ASN A 366 -6.53 28.93 -2.37
C ASN A 366 -5.79 28.50 -1.09
N TYR A 367 -5.42 29.43 -0.21
CA TYR A 367 -4.66 29.13 1.01
C TYR A 367 -5.39 28.11 1.91
N ASN A 368 -6.72 28.25 2.01
CA ASN A 368 -7.59 27.40 2.83
C ASN A 368 -8.13 26.17 2.09
N TYR A 369 -7.76 25.95 0.83
CA TYR A 369 -8.16 24.75 0.10
C TYR A 369 -7.40 23.52 0.62
N ARG A 370 -8.00 22.35 0.42
CA ARG A 370 -7.47 21.06 0.90
C ARG A 370 -6.94 20.17 -0.20
N LEU A 371 -7.43 20.34 -1.43
CA LEU A 371 -7.15 19.42 -2.53
C LEU A 371 -5.65 19.33 -2.83
N GLN A 372 -5.17 18.09 -2.80
CA GLN A 372 -3.76 17.76 -2.91
C GLN A 372 -3.50 16.60 -3.86
N ARG A 373 -4.46 15.68 -4.02
CA ARG A 373 -4.28 14.46 -4.81
C ARG A 373 -5.44 14.22 -5.77
N ILE A 374 -5.12 13.92 -7.02
CA ILE A 374 -6.09 13.49 -8.03
C ILE A 374 -5.70 12.10 -8.51
N HIS A 375 -6.63 11.15 -8.44
CA HIS A 375 -6.50 9.86 -9.12
C HIS A 375 -7.36 9.87 -10.38
N PHE A 376 -6.68 9.91 -11.53
CA PHE A 376 -7.31 9.77 -12.83
C PHE A 376 -7.23 8.32 -13.28
N HIS A 377 -8.36 7.77 -13.70
CA HIS A 377 -8.42 6.41 -14.22
C HIS A 377 -9.21 6.36 -15.53
N CYS A 378 -8.62 5.78 -16.57
CA CYS A 378 -9.33 5.46 -17.81
C CYS A 378 -9.05 4.02 -18.22
N LEU A 379 -9.71 3.56 -19.28
CA LEU A 379 -9.64 2.17 -19.70
C LEU A 379 -8.21 1.68 -20.01
N THR A 380 -7.34 2.55 -20.53
CA THR A 380 -6.01 2.16 -21.05
C THR A 380 -4.84 2.52 -20.13
N TYR A 381 -5.00 3.46 -19.20
CA TYR A 381 -3.96 3.87 -18.26
C TYR A 381 -4.56 4.61 -17.06
N HIS A 382 -3.82 4.64 -15.96
CA HIS A 382 -4.14 5.48 -14.81
C HIS A 382 -3.03 6.50 -14.55
N ILE A 383 -3.39 7.64 -13.95
CA ILE A 383 -2.46 8.67 -13.51
C ILE A 383 -2.82 9.10 -12.09
N VAL A 384 -1.83 9.15 -11.21
CA VAL A 384 -1.97 9.86 -9.93
C VAL A 384 -1.13 11.11 -9.95
N VAL A 385 -1.76 12.22 -9.56
CA VAL A 385 -1.15 13.53 -9.48
C VAL A 385 -1.24 14.00 -8.04
N SER A 386 -0.15 14.48 -7.47
CA SER A 386 -0.09 14.95 -6.09
C SER A 386 0.73 16.23 -5.96
N LYS A 387 0.25 17.16 -5.14
CA LYS A 387 0.99 18.35 -4.71
C LYS A 387 1.47 18.16 -3.27
N GLY A 388 2.71 18.56 -2.98
CA GLY A 388 3.30 18.43 -1.65
C GLY A 388 3.78 17.02 -1.30
N THR A 389 4.03 16.79 0.00
CA THR A 389 4.65 15.54 0.52
C THR A 389 3.73 14.72 1.43
N ASP A 390 2.46 15.11 1.53
CA ASP A 390 1.49 14.50 2.45
C ASP A 390 1.04 13.11 1.98
N TRP A 391 1.30 12.74 0.72
CA TRP A 391 1.00 11.43 0.14
C TRP A 391 2.26 10.63 -0.14
N SER A 392 2.28 9.37 0.30
CA SER A 392 3.36 8.41 0.04
C SER A 392 2.83 7.14 -0.63
N ASN A 393 3.72 6.27 -1.09
CA ASN A 393 3.37 4.99 -1.73
C ASN A 393 2.49 5.11 -2.98
N LEU A 394 2.54 6.26 -3.67
CA LEU A 394 1.66 6.59 -4.79
C LEU A 394 1.81 5.61 -5.97
N ALA A 395 3.04 5.20 -6.31
CA ALA A 395 3.30 4.27 -7.41
C ALA A 395 2.76 2.86 -7.14
N ALA A 396 2.94 2.35 -5.91
CA ALA A 396 2.40 1.04 -5.52
C ALA A 396 0.86 1.06 -5.49
N GLY A 397 0.26 2.13 -4.97
CA GLY A 397 -1.19 2.31 -4.99
C GLY A 397 -1.75 2.36 -6.42
N LEU A 398 -1.09 3.10 -7.32
CA LEU A 398 -1.49 3.20 -8.72
C LEU A 398 -1.36 1.87 -9.48
N ALA A 399 -0.25 1.16 -9.30
CA ALA A 399 -0.02 -0.16 -9.89
C ALA A 399 -1.03 -1.20 -9.38
N ALA A 400 -1.36 -1.16 -8.09
CA ALA A 400 -2.40 -2.01 -7.52
C ALA A 400 -3.74 -1.75 -8.21
N GLY A 401 -4.15 -0.47 -8.32
CA GLY A 401 -5.38 -0.10 -9.00
C GLY A 401 -5.46 -0.56 -10.46
N ALA A 402 -4.38 -0.39 -11.22
CA ALA A 402 -4.31 -0.83 -12.62
C ALA A 402 -4.36 -2.36 -12.77
N LYS A 403 -3.67 -3.10 -11.88
CA LYS A 403 -3.65 -4.57 -11.89
C LYS A 403 -5.05 -5.15 -11.68
N ILE A 404 -5.82 -4.56 -10.77
CA ILE A 404 -7.12 -5.09 -10.39
C ILE A 404 -8.18 -4.78 -11.43
N ALA A 405 -8.16 -3.58 -12.02
CA ALA A 405 -9.04 -3.23 -13.12
C ALA A 405 -9.02 -4.31 -14.22
N GLY A 406 -7.82 -4.80 -14.57
CA GLY A 406 -7.65 -5.93 -15.50
C GLY A 406 -8.22 -7.24 -14.98
N LYS A 407 -7.78 -7.70 -13.80
CA LYS A 407 -8.21 -9.01 -13.25
C LYS A 407 -9.72 -9.14 -13.10
N GLN A 408 -10.36 -8.10 -12.60
CA GLN A 408 -11.78 -8.15 -12.30
C GLN A 408 -12.64 -8.06 -13.57
N SER A 409 -12.22 -7.29 -14.58
CA SER A 409 -12.90 -7.28 -15.89
C SER A 409 -13.01 -8.68 -16.52
N CYS A 410 -12.08 -9.58 -16.19
CA CYS A 410 -12.03 -10.96 -16.67
C CYS A 410 -12.60 -11.99 -15.68
N ASN A 411 -13.13 -11.56 -14.52
CA ASN A 411 -13.51 -12.42 -13.40
C ASN A 411 -12.40 -13.42 -12.97
N LEU A 412 -11.13 -13.02 -13.13
CA LEU A 412 -9.96 -13.87 -12.87
C LEU A 412 -9.61 -13.82 -11.39
N GLN A 413 -10.11 -14.81 -10.65
CA GLN A 413 -9.90 -14.86 -9.22
C GLN A 413 -8.70 -15.75 -8.81
N HIS A 414 -8.35 -16.86 -9.46
CA HIS A 414 -7.38 -17.82 -8.84
C HIS A 414 -6.63 -18.86 -9.71
N SER A 415 -6.08 -18.54 -10.88
CA SER A 415 -5.33 -19.54 -11.68
C SER A 415 -3.94 -19.10 -12.19
N ARG A 416 -2.93 -19.95 -12.01
CA ARG A 416 -1.65 -19.82 -12.74
C ARG A 416 -1.93 -20.06 -14.23
N GLY A 417 -1.72 -19.05 -15.06
CA GLY A 417 -1.98 -19.08 -16.52
C GLY A 417 -2.78 -17.88 -17.09
N GLU A 418 -2.99 -16.84 -16.28
CA GLU A 418 -3.95 -15.74 -16.47
C GLU A 418 -3.64 -14.64 -17.50
N SER A 419 -2.44 -14.61 -18.12
CA SER A 419 -2.04 -13.50 -19.00
C SER A 419 -2.71 -13.47 -20.37
N ASP A 420 -3.26 -14.60 -20.83
CA ASP A 420 -3.70 -14.75 -22.22
C ASP A 420 -5.04 -14.07 -22.51
N LEU A 421 -5.83 -13.79 -21.47
CA LEU A 421 -7.11 -13.07 -21.56
C LEU A 421 -6.94 -11.56 -21.44
N LEU A 422 -5.76 -11.09 -21.06
CA LEU A 422 -5.45 -9.69 -20.95
C LEU A 422 -4.65 -9.22 -22.17
N GLU A 423 -4.80 -7.96 -22.52
CA GLU A 423 -4.00 -7.29 -23.53
C GLU A 423 -3.67 -5.88 -23.07
N ILE A 424 -2.50 -5.42 -23.48
CA ILE A 424 -2.15 -4.02 -23.37
C ILE A 424 -2.51 -3.28 -24.66
N ARG A 425 -3.16 -2.12 -24.54
CA ARG A 425 -3.36 -1.20 -25.66
C ARG A 425 -2.66 0.13 -25.38
N THR A 426 -1.34 0.12 -25.52
CA THR A 426 -0.49 1.31 -25.44
C THR A 426 0.36 1.45 -26.69
N SER A 427 0.78 2.67 -27.02
CA SER A 427 1.80 2.89 -28.06
C SER A 427 3.20 2.56 -27.52
N SER A 428 4.12 2.21 -28.42
CA SER A 428 5.53 1.98 -28.05
C SER A 428 6.21 3.23 -27.50
N ARG A 429 5.74 4.41 -27.94
CA ARG A 429 6.18 5.72 -27.49
C ARG A 429 4.96 6.60 -27.24
N THR A 430 4.85 7.18 -26.05
CA THR A 430 3.72 8.03 -25.65
C THR A 430 4.24 9.35 -25.09
N LEU A 431 3.77 10.47 -25.62
CA LEU A 431 4.05 11.79 -25.04
C LEU A 431 3.22 11.96 -23.76
N LEU A 432 3.90 12.03 -22.61
CA LEU A 432 3.29 12.18 -21.30
C LEU A 432 3.07 13.65 -20.92
N ASP A 433 4.04 14.52 -21.14
CA ASP A 433 3.95 15.94 -20.78
C ASP A 433 4.65 16.78 -21.85
N LYS A 434 3.88 17.68 -22.49
CA LYS A 434 4.39 18.52 -23.58
C LYS A 434 5.33 19.62 -23.08
N HIS A 435 5.13 20.13 -21.86
CA HIS A 435 5.94 21.23 -21.32
C HIS A 435 7.28 20.76 -20.77
N GLN A 436 7.37 19.49 -20.34
CA GLN A 436 8.61 18.87 -19.87
C GLN A 436 9.30 18.02 -20.96
N ASP A 437 8.75 17.99 -22.17
CA ASP A 437 9.12 17.05 -23.25
C ASP A 437 9.24 15.60 -22.75
N LYS A 438 8.36 15.22 -21.81
CA LYS A 438 8.42 13.91 -21.16
C LYS A 438 7.78 12.88 -22.06
N VAL A 439 8.60 11.98 -22.56
CA VAL A 439 8.18 10.82 -23.34
C VAL A 439 8.30 9.55 -22.51
N TYR A 440 7.30 8.69 -22.60
CA TYR A 440 7.34 7.32 -22.11
C TYR A 440 7.63 6.37 -23.27
N GLU A 441 8.72 5.64 -23.14
CA GLU A 441 9.01 4.49 -23.99
C GLU A 441 8.51 3.25 -23.26
N PHE A 442 7.63 2.50 -23.93
CA PHE A 442 6.96 1.37 -23.32
C PHE A 442 7.95 0.24 -23.03
N ASP A 443 8.13 -0.05 -21.74
CA ASP A 443 8.91 -1.19 -21.25
C ASP A 443 8.02 -2.06 -20.36
N PRO A 444 7.72 -3.31 -20.76
CA PRO A 444 6.88 -4.21 -19.96
C PRO A 444 7.54 -4.63 -18.63
N HIS A 445 8.86 -4.52 -18.49
CA HIS A 445 9.56 -4.79 -17.24
C HIS A 445 9.59 -3.58 -16.31
N ASN A 446 9.30 -2.38 -16.83
CA ASN A 446 9.19 -1.14 -16.07
C ASN A 446 7.96 -0.31 -16.50
N PRO A 447 6.73 -0.78 -16.18
CA PRO A 447 5.50 -0.20 -16.70
C PRO A 447 5.08 1.11 -16.01
N ILE A 448 5.91 1.70 -15.14
CA ILE A 448 5.56 2.91 -14.39
C ILE A 448 6.48 4.05 -14.79
N ALA A 449 5.89 5.20 -15.10
CA ALA A 449 6.62 6.44 -15.32
C ALA A 449 6.27 7.46 -14.25
N SER A 450 7.28 8.17 -13.72
CA SER A 450 7.07 9.30 -12.82
C SER A 450 7.87 10.52 -13.28
N TRP A 451 7.31 11.70 -13.10
CA TRP A 451 7.97 12.98 -13.35
C TRP A 451 7.35 14.07 -12.49
N MET A 452 7.92 15.27 -12.53
CA MET A 452 7.47 16.41 -11.77
C MET A 452 7.41 17.64 -12.68
N ARG A 453 6.37 18.45 -12.50
CA ARG A 453 6.22 19.77 -13.13
C ARG A 453 5.93 20.78 -12.04
N ASN A 454 6.86 21.69 -11.80
CA ASN A 454 6.87 22.58 -10.63
C ASN A 454 6.79 21.77 -9.32
N GLU A 455 5.79 22.02 -8.47
CA GLU A 455 5.60 21.31 -7.19
C GLU A 455 4.66 20.09 -7.31
N ILE A 456 4.25 19.73 -8.53
CA ILE A 456 3.26 18.67 -8.77
C ILE A 456 3.97 17.42 -9.32
N VAL A 457 3.79 16.32 -8.61
CA VAL A 457 4.31 14.98 -8.98
C VAL A 457 3.25 14.24 -9.77
N PHE A 458 3.66 13.63 -10.89
CA PHE A 458 2.84 12.79 -11.75
C PHE A 458 3.38 11.37 -11.75
N ILE A 459 2.48 10.39 -11.66
CA ILE A 459 2.80 8.97 -11.80
C ILE A 459 1.81 8.35 -12.78
N TYR A 460 2.33 7.62 -13.76
CA TYR A 460 1.58 7.00 -14.85
C TYR A 460 1.84 5.49 -14.86
N THR A 461 0.81 4.69 -15.16
CA THR A 461 0.96 3.26 -15.49
C THR A 461 -0.12 2.85 -16.51
N PRO A 462 0.18 1.98 -17.49
CA PRO A 462 -0.84 1.44 -18.39
C PRO A 462 -1.79 0.50 -17.65
N VAL A 463 -2.90 0.12 -18.26
CA VAL A 463 -3.83 -0.88 -17.73
C VAL A 463 -3.84 -2.11 -18.65
N LEU A 464 -3.85 -3.30 -18.06
CA LEU A 464 -4.09 -4.54 -18.78
C LEU A 464 -5.59 -4.73 -18.91
N MET A 465 -6.11 -4.78 -20.14
CA MET A 465 -7.54 -4.88 -20.43
C MET A 465 -7.91 -6.28 -20.88
N MET A 466 -9.17 -6.67 -20.70
CA MET A 466 -9.67 -7.93 -21.26
C MET A 466 -9.61 -7.93 -22.81
N GLN A 467 -9.02 -8.96 -23.41
CA GLN A 467 -9.13 -9.27 -24.84
C GLN A 467 -10.60 -9.56 -25.16
N ARG A 468 -11.22 -8.75 -26.01
CA ARG A 468 -12.62 -8.94 -26.44
C ARG A 468 -12.81 -10.31 -27.14
N TRP A 469 -13.95 -10.96 -26.85
CA TRP A 469 -14.51 -12.10 -27.59
C TRP A 469 -14.48 -11.82 -29.10
N SER A 470 -13.61 -12.50 -29.83
CA SER A 470 -13.56 -12.47 -31.29
C SER A 470 -13.11 -13.83 -31.83
N ARG A 471 -13.90 -14.87 -31.53
CA ARG A 471 -13.87 -16.12 -32.30
C ARG A 471 -15.30 -16.60 -32.55
N ILE A 472 -15.92 -16.04 -33.60
CA ILE A 472 -16.60 -16.73 -34.72
C ILE A 472 -16.83 -15.64 -35.82
N LEU A 473 -15.96 -15.68 -36.84
CA LEU A 473 -16.03 -15.34 -38.30
C LEU A 473 -17.22 -14.53 -38.90
N PRO A 474 -17.15 -14.04 -40.18
CA PRO A 474 -16.15 -13.18 -40.84
C PRO A 474 -16.78 -12.10 -41.76
N SER A 475 -16.39 -10.82 -41.71
CA SER A 475 -16.36 -9.92 -42.90
C SER A 475 -15.90 -8.50 -42.56
N THR A 476 -14.81 -8.09 -43.22
CA THR A 476 -14.51 -6.74 -43.72
C THR A 476 -14.85 -5.52 -42.86
N SER A 477 -13.86 -4.92 -42.19
CA SER A 477 -13.21 -3.67 -42.64
C SER A 477 -12.43 -2.96 -41.50
N ASN A 478 -11.11 -2.87 -41.71
CA ASN A 478 -10.15 -1.85 -41.28
C ASN A 478 -10.26 -1.19 -39.90
N PHE A 479 -9.38 -1.60 -38.98
CA PHE A 479 -8.33 -0.70 -38.45
C PHE A 479 -7.08 -1.53 -38.11
N GLN A 480 -6.10 -1.49 -39.01
CA GLN A 480 -4.74 -1.98 -38.79
C GLN A 480 -3.96 -0.93 -37.99
N GLN A 481 -3.39 -1.31 -36.84
CA GLN A 481 -2.06 -0.88 -36.35
C GLN A 481 -1.81 -1.47 -34.94
N ALA A 482 -1.43 -2.76 -34.88
CA ALA A 482 -0.74 -3.38 -33.72
C ALA A 482 -0.16 -4.78 -34.01
N ARG A 483 -0.12 -5.24 -35.27
CA ARG A 483 0.18 -6.65 -35.60
C ARG A 483 1.63 -6.93 -36.02
N PHE A 484 2.59 -6.06 -35.68
CA PHE A 484 3.97 -6.18 -36.15
C PHE A 484 4.92 -7.02 -35.27
N LEU A 485 4.51 -7.48 -34.07
CA LEU A 485 5.42 -8.20 -33.16
C LEU A 485 5.19 -9.73 -33.04
N ARG A 486 4.20 -10.31 -33.72
CA ARG A 486 3.95 -11.76 -33.69
C ARG A 486 4.28 -12.43 -35.03
N LYS A 487 5.57 -12.54 -35.37
CA LYS A 487 6.08 -13.55 -36.32
C LYS A 487 7.52 -13.94 -35.98
N ARG A 488 7.67 -14.95 -35.12
CA ARG A 488 8.54 -16.12 -35.37
C ARG A 488 8.37 -17.15 -34.24
N ILE A 489 8.52 -18.41 -34.64
CA ILE A 489 8.53 -19.67 -33.86
C ILE A 489 7.20 -20.45 -33.94
N THR A 490 7.20 -21.32 -34.96
CA THR A 490 6.46 -22.58 -35.08
C THR A 490 6.91 -23.55 -34.00
N VAL A 491 5.97 -24.10 -33.21
CA VAL A 491 6.00 -25.49 -32.75
C VAL A 491 4.55 -25.99 -32.67
N THR A 492 4.35 -27.13 -33.31
CA THR A 492 3.19 -28.03 -33.32
C THR A 492 2.87 -28.57 -31.94
N ASP A 493 1.60 -28.52 -31.54
CA ASP A 493 0.83 -29.69 -31.06
C ASP A 493 -0.47 -29.22 -30.39
N GLN A 494 -1.59 -29.74 -30.89
CA GLN A 494 -2.90 -29.59 -30.26
C GLN A 494 -3.01 -30.53 -29.05
N PRO A 495 -3.80 -30.13 -28.04
CA PRO A 495 -4.76 -31.10 -27.52
C PRO A 495 -6.18 -30.53 -27.38
N VAL A 496 -7.10 -31.27 -28.00
CA VAL A 496 -8.50 -31.57 -27.66
C VAL A 496 -9.16 -30.72 -26.56
N ILE A 497 -10.08 -29.85 -26.99
CA ILE A 497 -11.01 -29.08 -26.16
C ILE A 497 -12.15 -30.00 -25.66
N LYS A 498 -12.28 -30.19 -24.34
CA LYS A 498 -13.51 -30.69 -23.73
C LYS A 498 -14.48 -29.53 -23.49
N LYS A 499 -15.66 -29.62 -24.11
CA LYS A 499 -16.82 -28.73 -23.90
C LYS A 499 -17.19 -28.64 -22.42
N LEU A 500 -17.20 -27.42 -21.86
CA LEU A 500 -17.90 -27.10 -20.62
C LEU A 500 -18.93 -26.00 -20.91
N LYS A 501 -20.15 -26.22 -20.39
CA LYS A 501 -21.36 -25.41 -20.56
C LYS A 501 -21.23 -24.05 -19.86
N GLU A 502 -21.78 -23.03 -20.51
CA GLU A 502 -21.82 -21.62 -20.08
C GLU A 502 -22.69 -21.38 -18.83
N PRO A 503 -22.31 -20.38 -18.01
CA PRO A 503 -23.26 -19.41 -17.47
C PRO A 503 -22.96 -17.98 -17.97
N GLY A 504 -24.03 -17.20 -18.07
CA GLY A 504 -24.13 -15.90 -18.74
C GLY A 504 -23.35 -14.73 -18.14
N ALA A 505 -23.36 -13.65 -18.93
CA ALA A 505 -22.57 -12.43 -18.83
C ALA A 505 -22.80 -11.61 -17.54
N ASP A 506 -21.71 -11.33 -16.81
CA ASP A 506 -21.67 -10.47 -15.60
C ASP A 506 -20.53 -9.42 -15.65
N TYR A 507 -20.08 -8.98 -16.83
CA TYR A 507 -18.74 -8.36 -16.99
C TYR A 507 -18.68 -6.84 -17.26
N LEU A 508 -19.80 -6.10 -17.24
CA LEU A 508 -19.83 -4.68 -17.68
C LEU A 508 -20.12 -3.63 -16.60
N LYS A 509 -20.26 -4.02 -15.32
CA LYS A 509 -20.67 -3.08 -14.26
C LYS A 509 -19.55 -2.51 -13.39
N ASP A 510 -18.34 -3.06 -13.47
CA ASP A 510 -17.35 -2.86 -12.41
C ASP A 510 -16.07 -2.10 -12.81
N ALA A 511 -15.93 -1.69 -14.08
CA ALA A 511 -14.64 -1.20 -14.59
C ALA A 511 -14.21 0.19 -14.06
N THR A 512 -15.12 1.04 -13.57
CA THR A 512 -14.81 2.44 -13.23
C THR A 512 -14.71 2.75 -11.73
N THR A 513 -15.15 1.85 -10.84
CA THR A 513 -15.10 2.06 -9.38
C THR A 513 -14.07 1.19 -8.66
N TYR A 514 -13.32 0.34 -9.37
CA TYR A 514 -12.45 -0.67 -8.75
C TYR A 514 -10.97 -0.27 -8.59
N SER A 515 -10.45 0.70 -9.35
CA SER A 515 -9.03 1.07 -9.24
C SER A 515 -8.65 1.61 -7.85
N ASP A 516 -9.64 2.05 -7.06
CA ASP A 516 -9.45 2.67 -5.75
C ASP A 516 -9.63 1.74 -4.54
N VAL A 517 -9.93 0.44 -4.75
CA VAL A 517 -10.37 -0.44 -3.63
C VAL A 517 -9.59 -1.75 -3.43
N GLN A 518 -8.26 -1.64 -3.55
CA GLN A 518 -7.24 -2.55 -3.03
C GLN A 518 -6.77 -3.75 -3.84
N SER A 519 -5.44 -3.86 -3.83
CA SER A 519 -4.65 -5.08 -3.75
C SER A 519 -5.43 -6.32 -3.22
N ALA A 520 -5.80 -7.20 -4.17
CA ALA A 520 -5.91 -8.67 -4.12
C ALA A 520 -6.92 -9.38 -3.18
N LEU A 521 -7.93 -10.00 -3.83
CA LEU A 521 -8.40 -11.42 -3.78
C LEU A 521 -8.24 -12.31 -2.53
N LEU A 522 -9.36 -12.99 -2.19
CA LEU A 522 -9.48 -14.45 -1.93
C LEU A 522 -10.96 -14.92 -2.09
N ASP A 523 -11.15 -16.08 -2.75
CA ASP A 523 -12.38 -16.73 -3.26
C ASP A 523 -13.11 -17.63 -2.21
N PRO A 524 -14.46 -17.60 -2.10
CA PRO A 524 -15.23 -18.51 -1.25
C PRO A 524 -16.06 -19.62 -1.96
N HIS A 525 -15.91 -19.90 -3.27
CA HIS A 525 -16.74 -20.93 -3.94
C HIS A 525 -16.03 -22.27 -4.17
N SER A 526 -15.71 -22.95 -3.08
CA SER A 526 -15.81 -24.42 -3.05
C SER A 526 -17.03 -24.82 -2.20
N SER A 527 -17.92 -25.60 -2.79
CA SER A 527 -19.13 -26.10 -2.13
C SER A 527 -18.79 -27.09 -1.01
N LEU A 528 -19.47 -26.97 0.13
CA LEU A 528 -19.39 -27.96 1.21
C LEU A 528 -20.22 -29.22 0.84
N PRO A 529 -19.73 -30.44 1.12
CA PRO A 529 -20.26 -31.68 0.53
C PRO A 529 -21.34 -32.41 1.34
N TYR A 530 -22.14 -31.75 2.19
CA TYR A 530 -23.05 -32.46 3.11
C TYR A 530 -24.54 -32.07 3.01
N PRO A 531 -25.48 -33.02 3.18
CA PRO A 531 -26.93 -32.76 3.15
C PRO A 531 -27.48 -31.96 4.36
N PRO A 532 -28.65 -31.30 4.22
CA PRO A 532 -29.23 -30.40 5.24
C PRO A 532 -29.49 -31.03 6.62
N GLU A 533 -29.86 -32.31 6.70
CA GLU A 533 -30.05 -33.01 7.99
C GLU A 533 -28.74 -33.22 8.75
N GLN A 534 -27.61 -33.32 8.04
CA GLN A 534 -26.30 -33.33 8.69
C GLN A 534 -25.89 -31.94 9.15
N LEU A 535 -26.34 -30.88 8.46
CA LEU A 535 -26.11 -29.48 8.85
C LEU A 535 -26.90 -29.12 10.11
N GLU A 536 -28.14 -29.58 10.29
CA GLU A 536 -28.89 -29.38 11.54
C GLU A 536 -28.25 -30.12 12.71
N ASN A 537 -27.82 -31.38 12.51
CA ASN A 537 -27.02 -32.09 13.51
C ASN A 537 -25.66 -31.43 13.77
N TYR A 538 -25.06 -30.79 12.76
CA TYR A 538 -23.82 -30.01 12.90
C TYR A 538 -24.06 -28.68 13.60
N LEU A 539 -25.22 -28.04 13.43
CA LEU A 539 -25.61 -26.79 14.08
C LEU A 539 -26.00 -27.02 15.54
N ASP A 540 -26.68 -28.11 15.85
CA ASP A 540 -26.96 -28.54 17.22
C ASP A 540 -25.69 -28.96 17.96
N ASN A 541 -24.79 -29.69 17.28
CA ASN A 541 -23.46 -29.96 17.80
C ASN A 541 -22.58 -28.70 17.84
N ALA A 542 -22.73 -27.75 16.91
CA ALA A 542 -22.02 -26.47 16.91
C ALA A 542 -22.52 -25.54 18.01
N GLN A 543 -23.80 -25.54 18.38
CA GLN A 543 -24.29 -24.82 19.56
C GLN A 543 -23.76 -25.44 20.87
N LYS A 544 -23.65 -26.77 20.93
CA LYS A 544 -22.96 -27.48 22.03
C LYS A 544 -21.45 -27.21 22.03
N VAL A 545 -20.82 -27.04 20.87
CA VAL A 545 -19.41 -26.65 20.70
C VAL A 545 -19.22 -25.16 20.97
N VAL A 546 -20.16 -24.25 20.67
CA VAL A 546 -20.11 -22.80 20.98
C VAL A 546 -20.18 -22.56 22.48
N LYS A 547 -20.92 -23.39 23.23
CA LYS A 547 -20.84 -23.41 24.69
C LYS A 547 -19.50 -23.95 25.23
N LYS A 548 -18.72 -24.70 24.42
CA LYS A 548 -17.38 -25.21 24.74
C LYS A 548 -16.22 -24.49 24.03
N SER A 549 -16.48 -23.58 23.09
CA SER A 549 -15.48 -22.85 22.30
C SER A 549 -15.35 -21.40 22.75
N LYS A 550 -15.15 -21.22 24.06
CA LYS A 550 -14.25 -20.16 24.56
C LYS A 550 -12.80 -20.52 24.18
N TYR A 551 -12.49 -20.66 22.89
CA TYR A 551 -11.10 -20.74 22.44
C TYR A 551 -10.63 -19.33 22.08
N LYS A 552 -9.94 -18.75 23.07
CA LYS A 552 -9.13 -17.53 23.02
C LYS A 552 -8.25 -17.53 21.78
N GLY A 553 -8.57 -16.70 20.78
CA GLY A 553 -7.60 -16.25 19.79
C GLY A 553 -6.45 -15.55 20.53
N ARG A 554 -5.26 -16.16 20.53
CA ARG A 554 -4.06 -15.58 21.13
C ARG A 554 -3.67 -14.34 20.33
N LYS A 555 -4.09 -13.16 20.80
CA LYS A 555 -3.40 -11.89 20.54
C LYS A 555 -1.91 -12.14 20.79
N ALA A 556 -1.03 -11.76 19.87
CA ALA A 556 0.36 -11.52 20.25
C ALA A 556 0.28 -10.57 21.46
N SER A 557 0.71 -11.07 22.60
CA SER A 557 0.50 -10.47 23.92
C SER A 557 1.39 -9.24 24.10
N ALA A 558 1.12 -8.20 23.31
CA ALA A 558 1.68 -6.87 23.52
C ALA A 558 1.26 -6.41 24.91
N LEU A 559 2.23 -5.93 25.68
CA LEU A 559 1.95 -5.37 26.99
C LEU A 559 1.13 -4.10 26.78
N ASN A 560 0.02 -4.00 27.51
CA ASN A 560 -0.87 -2.84 27.40
C ASN A 560 -0.52 -1.82 28.47
N PHE A 561 -0.11 -0.63 28.04
CA PHE A 561 0.24 0.51 28.88
C PHE A 561 -0.76 1.66 28.77
N ASP A 562 -1.97 1.42 28.26
CA ASP A 562 -3.01 2.45 28.08
C ASP A 562 -3.44 3.13 29.39
N HIS A 563 -3.17 2.51 30.54
CA HIS A 563 -3.43 3.07 31.86
C HIS A 563 -2.42 4.17 32.26
N ILE A 564 -1.28 4.27 31.56
CA ILE A 564 -0.27 5.32 31.76
C ILE A 564 -0.52 6.41 30.70
N PRO A 565 -0.74 7.68 31.10
CA PRO A 565 -0.83 8.80 30.16
C PRO A 565 0.39 8.82 29.22
N ILE A 566 0.18 9.11 27.93
CA ILE A 566 1.24 8.91 26.92
C ILE A 566 2.47 9.77 27.23
N GLU A 567 2.27 10.95 27.81
CA GLU A 567 3.31 11.92 28.20
C GLU A 567 4.15 11.43 29.39
N GLU A 568 3.60 10.52 30.18
CA GLU A 568 4.28 9.90 31.32
C GLU A 568 4.98 8.59 30.94
N GLN A 569 4.64 8.00 29.78
CA GLN A 569 5.30 6.80 29.31
C GLN A 569 6.75 7.08 28.92
N VAL A 570 7.63 6.15 29.26
CA VAL A 570 9.06 6.23 28.96
C VAL A 570 9.44 5.15 27.94
N VAL A 571 10.16 5.61 26.91
CA VAL A 571 10.84 4.78 25.90
C VAL A 571 12.35 4.89 26.13
N ALA A 572 12.96 3.80 26.59
CA ALA A 572 14.42 3.73 26.76
C ALA A 572 15.10 3.29 25.45
N LEU A 573 16.03 4.11 24.96
CA LEU A 573 16.79 3.90 23.74
C LEU A 573 18.26 3.62 24.07
N PHE A 574 18.79 2.50 23.58
CA PHE A 574 20.17 2.08 23.87
C PHE A 574 21.06 2.18 22.63
N PRO A 575 22.15 2.98 22.67
CA PRO A 575 23.02 3.18 21.52
C PRO A 575 23.81 1.91 21.16
N GLY A 576 24.38 1.92 19.96
CA GLY A 576 25.23 0.84 19.46
C GLY A 576 26.63 1.32 19.16
N GLN A 577 27.44 0.44 18.57
CA GLN A 577 28.81 0.75 18.13
C GLN A 577 28.85 2.01 17.25
N GLY A 578 29.85 2.86 17.49
CA GLY A 578 29.97 4.21 16.94
C GLY A 578 29.70 5.33 17.95
N SER A 579 29.15 5.00 19.11
CA SER A 579 28.84 5.95 20.19
C SER A 579 29.91 6.04 21.29
N GLN A 580 30.82 5.08 21.33
CA GLN A 580 31.88 4.98 22.34
C GLN A 580 32.84 6.17 22.29
N HIS A 581 33.32 6.58 23.46
CA HIS A 581 34.34 7.61 23.61
C HIS A 581 35.07 7.43 24.93
N VAL A 582 36.34 7.86 24.99
CA VAL A 582 37.12 7.84 26.24
C VAL A 582 36.45 8.76 27.26
N LYS A 583 36.46 8.36 28.54
CA LYS A 583 35.73 8.94 29.68
C LYS A 583 34.24 8.59 29.74
N MET A 584 33.73 7.72 28.86
CA MET A 584 32.39 7.17 29.04
C MET A 584 32.34 6.32 30.30
N GLY A 585 31.31 6.46 31.13
CA GLY A 585 31.21 5.79 32.43
C GLY A 585 31.61 6.67 33.62
N GLY A 586 32.25 7.81 33.37
CA GLY A 586 32.65 8.74 34.44
C GLY A 586 31.48 9.44 35.13
N LYS A 587 30.33 9.58 34.46
CA LYS A 587 29.15 10.25 35.02
C LYS A 587 28.23 9.33 35.81
N VAL A 588 28.51 8.02 35.80
CA VAL A 588 27.68 7.01 36.48
C VAL A 588 28.39 6.35 37.66
N ILE A 589 29.70 6.52 37.80
CA ILE A 589 30.49 5.81 38.82
C ILE A 589 30.18 6.24 40.26
N ASP A 590 29.56 7.41 40.44
CA ASP A 590 29.05 7.90 41.72
C ASP A 590 27.83 7.10 42.22
N CYS A 591 27.16 6.33 41.35
CA CYS A 591 26.11 5.41 41.73
C CYS A 591 26.69 4.03 42.11
N PRO A 592 26.46 3.52 43.34
CA PRO A 592 27.00 2.24 43.79
C PRO A 592 26.61 1.05 42.89
N LYS A 593 25.36 1.02 42.40
CA LYS A 593 24.87 -0.04 41.49
C LYS A 593 25.59 -0.01 40.14
N SER A 594 25.84 1.18 39.61
CA SER A 594 26.59 1.36 38.36
C SER A 594 28.04 0.90 38.52
N LYS A 595 28.67 1.18 39.66
CA LYS A 595 30.01 0.68 39.99
C LYS A 595 30.05 -0.85 40.07
N GLU A 596 29.08 -1.47 40.73
CA GLU A 596 28.96 -2.93 40.82
C GLU A 596 28.89 -3.60 39.45
N LEU A 597 28.18 -2.98 38.48
CA LEU A 597 28.13 -3.50 37.10
C LEU A 597 29.50 -3.47 36.41
N PHE A 598 30.30 -2.43 36.63
CA PHE A 598 31.66 -2.36 36.10
C PHE A 598 32.58 -3.39 36.76
N ASP A 599 32.49 -3.56 38.08
CA ASP A 599 33.27 -4.55 38.83
C ASP A 599 32.93 -5.98 38.36
N LYS A 600 31.64 -6.34 38.32
CA LYS A 600 31.15 -7.62 37.77
C LYS A 600 31.54 -7.82 36.30
N SER A 601 31.51 -6.76 35.50
CA SER A 601 31.93 -6.87 34.11
C SER A 601 33.39 -7.24 33.98
N SER A 602 34.25 -6.71 34.85
CA SER A 602 35.68 -7.00 34.83
C SER A 602 35.96 -8.45 35.19
N GLU A 603 35.21 -9.02 36.15
CA GLU A 603 35.26 -10.44 36.49
C GLU A 603 34.86 -11.35 35.31
N ILE A 604 33.76 -11.03 34.63
CA ILE A 604 33.23 -11.85 33.52
C ILE A 604 34.12 -11.75 32.27
N LEU A 605 34.61 -10.55 31.98
CA LEU A 605 35.41 -10.28 30.78
C LEU A 605 36.85 -10.75 30.94
N GLY A 606 37.38 -10.72 32.17
CA GLY A 606 38.78 -11.05 32.51
C GLY A 606 39.74 -9.88 32.32
N TYR A 607 39.24 -8.66 32.19
CA TYR A 607 40.02 -7.43 32.08
C TYR A 607 39.24 -6.24 32.64
N ASP A 608 39.95 -5.20 33.07
CA ASP A 608 39.34 -3.99 33.61
C ASP A 608 38.69 -3.15 32.50
N LEU A 609 37.38 -3.33 32.31
CA LEU A 609 36.61 -2.60 31.31
C LEU A 609 36.48 -1.12 31.66
N PHE A 610 36.34 -0.79 32.95
CA PHE A 610 36.17 0.58 33.40
C PHE A 610 37.40 1.43 33.10
N LYS A 611 38.59 0.88 33.35
CA LYS A 611 39.86 1.53 32.98
C LYS A 611 39.95 1.80 31.48
N ILE A 612 39.55 0.84 30.63
CA ILE A 612 39.55 1.04 29.18
C ILE A 612 38.58 2.18 28.78
N CYS A 613 37.39 2.22 29.38
CA CYS A 613 36.41 3.27 29.13
C CYS A 613 36.91 4.65 29.57
N MET A 614 37.60 4.74 30.71
CA MET A 614 38.05 6.01 31.31
C MET A 614 39.36 6.54 30.72
N GLU A 615 40.35 5.68 30.52
CA GLU A 615 41.73 6.05 30.16
C GLU A 615 42.06 5.82 28.68
N GLY A 616 41.39 4.87 28.01
CA GLY A 616 41.69 4.49 26.63
C GLY A 616 42.94 3.59 26.51
N PRO A 617 43.71 3.65 25.40
CA PRO A 617 43.60 4.60 24.29
C PRO A 617 42.36 4.36 23.41
N LYS A 618 41.88 5.40 22.72
CA LYS A 618 40.71 5.33 21.81
C LYS A 618 40.83 4.19 20.79
N THR A 619 42.03 3.95 20.26
CA THR A 619 42.31 2.87 19.30
C THR A 619 42.05 1.48 19.87
N LYS A 620 42.25 1.26 21.17
CA LYS A 620 41.89 0.01 21.85
C LYS A 620 40.39 -0.07 22.08
N LEU A 621 39.79 1.02 22.58
CA LEU A 621 38.34 1.08 22.82
C LEU A 621 37.52 0.88 21.55
N ASP A 622 37.99 1.36 20.39
CA ASP A 622 37.30 1.24 19.10
C ASP A 622 37.34 -0.20 18.54
N GLN A 623 38.18 -1.09 19.06
CA GLN A 623 38.17 -2.49 18.64
C GLN A 623 36.89 -3.16 19.11
N THR A 624 36.22 -3.87 18.19
CA THR A 624 34.90 -4.50 18.40
C THR A 624 34.82 -5.32 19.69
N ILE A 625 35.88 -6.06 20.03
CA ILE A 625 35.98 -6.91 21.24
C ILE A 625 35.88 -6.14 22.56
N TYR A 626 36.28 -4.86 22.58
CA TYR A 626 36.18 -3.97 23.74
C TYR A 626 34.97 -3.04 23.62
N CYS A 627 34.75 -2.48 22.43
CA CYS A 627 33.70 -1.51 22.14
C CYS A 627 32.30 -2.03 22.49
N GLN A 628 31.97 -3.25 22.08
CA GLN A 628 30.63 -3.81 22.29
C GLN A 628 30.32 -4.05 23.78
N PRO A 629 31.18 -4.74 24.56
CA PRO A 629 31.02 -4.81 26.02
C PRO A 629 30.99 -3.44 26.68
N ALA A 630 31.85 -2.51 26.25
CA ALA A 630 31.97 -1.19 26.85
C ALA A 630 30.68 -0.37 26.71
N ILE A 631 30.08 -0.33 25.52
CA ILE A 631 28.80 0.34 25.28
C ILE A 631 27.68 -0.34 26.08
N PHE A 632 27.62 -1.67 26.06
CA PHE A 632 26.60 -2.43 26.78
C PHE A 632 26.62 -2.17 28.29
N VAL A 633 27.79 -2.27 28.92
CA VAL A 633 27.94 -2.06 30.37
C VAL A 633 27.69 -0.60 30.73
N ALA A 634 28.25 0.36 29.97
CA ALA A 634 28.07 1.78 30.25
C ALA A 634 26.59 2.22 30.10
N SER A 635 25.87 1.69 29.11
CA SER A 635 24.44 1.91 28.94
C SER A 635 23.60 1.38 30.12
N LEU A 636 23.90 0.19 30.62
CA LEU A 636 23.18 -0.37 31.77
C LEU A 636 23.57 0.31 33.09
N ALA A 637 24.82 0.72 33.24
CA ALA A 637 25.27 1.55 34.36
C ALA A 637 24.55 2.91 34.38
N ALA A 638 24.35 3.55 33.23
CA ALA A 638 23.52 4.74 33.11
C ALA A 638 22.05 4.47 33.42
N PHE A 639 21.51 3.32 33.02
CA PHE A 639 20.15 2.94 33.33
C PHE A 639 19.93 2.74 34.85
N GLU A 640 20.86 2.09 35.55
CA GLU A 640 20.78 1.93 37.01
C GLU A 640 20.83 3.26 37.76
N LYS A 641 21.69 4.19 37.32
CA LYS A 641 21.73 5.53 37.88
C LYS A 641 20.43 6.30 37.61
N LEU A 642 19.91 6.26 36.38
CA LEU A 642 18.65 6.90 36.00
C LEU A 642 17.47 6.38 36.85
N LYS A 643 17.41 5.07 37.12
CA LYS A 643 16.41 4.47 38.02
C LYS A 643 16.49 5.00 39.45
N THR A 644 17.70 5.31 39.92
CA THR A 644 17.92 5.87 41.26
C THR A 644 17.51 7.35 41.33
N GLU A 645 17.74 8.11 40.25
CA GLU A 645 17.38 9.54 40.18
C GLU A 645 15.90 9.80 39.86
N ARG A 646 15.22 8.85 39.20
CA ARG A 646 13.79 8.94 38.86
C ARG A 646 13.00 7.84 39.53
N GLU A 647 12.38 8.16 40.67
CA GLU A 647 11.42 7.28 41.32
C GLU A 647 10.25 6.94 40.38
N GLY A 648 9.84 5.67 40.37
CA GLY A 648 8.75 5.17 39.51
C GLY A 648 9.11 5.01 38.02
N LEU A 649 10.38 5.13 37.63
CA LEU A 649 10.80 4.92 36.24
C LEU A 649 10.43 3.53 35.72
N GLU A 650 10.58 2.50 36.55
CA GLU A 650 10.27 1.11 36.17
C GLU A 650 8.78 0.93 35.87
N ASP A 651 7.89 1.59 36.62
CA ASP A 651 6.44 1.54 36.39
C ASP A 651 6.02 2.29 35.12
N LYS A 652 6.79 3.31 34.74
CA LYS A 652 6.53 4.14 33.55
C LYS A 652 7.24 3.65 32.29
N LEU A 653 8.14 2.67 32.39
CA LEU A 653 8.90 2.12 31.27
C LEU A 653 8.00 1.21 30.42
N THR A 654 7.55 1.72 29.27
CA THR A 654 6.62 0.97 28.40
C THR A 654 7.33 0.30 27.24
N ASP A 655 8.46 0.84 26.78
CA ASP A 655 9.23 0.31 25.67
C ASP A 655 10.73 0.45 25.89
N THR A 656 11.48 -0.52 25.37
CA THR A 656 12.94 -0.48 25.24
C THR A 656 13.33 -0.85 23.83
N ALA A 657 14.23 -0.09 23.22
CA ALA A 657 14.80 -0.40 21.91
C ALA A 657 16.29 -0.10 21.92
N GLY A 658 17.09 -0.89 21.20
CA GLY A 658 18.52 -0.62 21.10
C GLY A 658 19.08 -0.91 19.73
N PHE A 659 20.04 -0.11 19.31
CA PHE A 659 20.66 -0.21 17.98
C PHE A 659 21.80 -1.22 17.99
N SER A 660 21.70 -2.28 17.19
CA SER A 660 22.71 -3.34 17.11
C SER A 660 23.01 -3.95 18.49
N VAL A 661 24.24 -3.77 19.02
CA VAL A 661 24.61 -4.25 20.37
C VAL A 661 23.71 -3.68 21.47
N GLY A 662 23.16 -2.48 21.28
CA GLY A 662 22.22 -1.87 22.22
C GLY A 662 20.95 -2.70 22.43
N GLU A 663 20.59 -3.60 21.50
CA GLU A 663 19.45 -4.51 21.67
C GLU A 663 19.62 -5.42 22.89
N TYR A 664 20.86 -5.82 23.21
CA TYR A 664 21.14 -6.63 24.39
C TYR A 664 20.91 -5.81 25.67
N ALA A 665 21.28 -4.52 25.69
CA ALA A 665 20.97 -3.64 26.82
C ALA A 665 19.45 -3.42 26.96
N ALA A 666 18.73 -3.28 25.84
CA ALA A 666 17.27 -3.22 25.84
C ALA A 666 16.63 -4.49 26.43
N MET A 667 17.17 -5.68 26.09
CA MET A 667 16.70 -6.95 26.66
C MET A 667 16.91 -7.05 28.18
N VAL A 668 18.03 -6.54 28.69
CA VAL A 668 18.30 -6.53 30.13
C VAL A 668 17.42 -5.50 30.85
N ALA A 669 17.28 -4.30 30.29
CA ALA A 669 16.40 -3.27 30.83
C ALA A 669 14.93 -3.73 30.90
N ALA A 670 14.50 -4.55 29.93
CA ALA A 670 13.18 -5.16 29.91
C ALA A 670 13.05 -6.43 30.79
N GLY A 671 14.11 -6.83 31.49
CA GLY A 671 14.15 -8.01 32.35
C GLY A 671 14.19 -9.35 31.63
N VAL A 672 14.31 -9.38 30.29
CA VAL A 672 14.31 -10.61 29.48
C VAL A 672 15.59 -11.42 29.70
N LEU A 673 16.72 -10.75 29.81
CA LEU A 673 18.04 -11.34 30.07
C LEU A 673 18.60 -10.83 31.40
N SER A 674 19.35 -11.69 32.10
CA SER A 674 20.21 -11.25 33.20
C SER A 674 21.39 -10.44 32.64
N PHE A 675 21.97 -9.56 33.46
CA PHE A 675 23.15 -8.81 33.08
C PHE A 675 24.32 -9.75 32.74
N GLU A 676 24.53 -10.77 33.55
CA GLU A 676 25.65 -11.71 33.45
C GLU A 676 25.56 -12.56 32.18
N ASP A 677 24.37 -13.11 31.87
CA ASP A 677 24.18 -13.89 30.65
C ASP A 677 24.30 -13.00 29.41
N ALA A 678 23.69 -11.81 29.43
CA ALA A 678 23.78 -10.86 28.33
C ALA A 678 25.22 -10.43 28.07
N LEU A 679 26.02 -10.13 29.12
CA LEU A 679 27.42 -9.74 28.96
C LEU A 679 28.27 -10.88 28.37
N LYS A 680 28.06 -12.13 28.82
CA LYS A 680 28.73 -13.30 28.23
C LYS A 680 28.40 -13.45 26.75
N ILE A 681 27.13 -13.28 26.37
CA ILE A 681 26.71 -13.33 24.96
C ILE A 681 27.33 -12.17 24.17
N VAL A 682 27.35 -10.95 24.73
CA VAL A 682 27.94 -9.77 24.08
C VAL A 682 29.44 -9.95 23.87
N LYS A 683 30.17 -10.52 24.84
CA LYS A 683 31.59 -10.89 24.70
C LYS A 683 31.78 -11.85 23.52
N ILE A 684 31.05 -12.97 23.51
CA ILE A 684 31.12 -13.99 22.45
C ILE A 684 30.76 -13.39 21.08
N ARG A 685 29.71 -12.57 21.03
CA ARG A 685 29.30 -11.85 19.81
C ARG A 685 30.41 -10.93 19.31
N ALA A 686 31.03 -10.16 20.21
CA ALA A 686 32.07 -9.22 19.85
C ALA A 686 33.31 -9.92 19.30
N GLU A 687 33.73 -11.02 19.94
CA GLU A 687 34.83 -11.88 19.49
C GLU A 687 34.52 -12.53 18.13
N ALA A 688 33.34 -13.15 17.98
CA ALA A 688 32.94 -13.81 16.74
C ALA A 688 32.82 -12.84 15.56
N MET A 689 32.24 -11.65 15.78
CA MET A 689 32.16 -10.62 14.74
C MET A 689 33.53 -10.00 14.43
N HIS A 690 34.42 -9.90 15.43
CA HIS A 690 35.79 -9.46 15.21
C HIS A 690 36.56 -10.45 14.33
N GLU A 691 36.45 -11.75 14.60
CA GLU A 691 37.03 -12.83 13.80
C GLU A 691 36.57 -12.80 12.34
N CYS A 692 35.26 -12.60 12.08
CA CYS A 692 34.74 -12.44 10.72
C CYS A 692 35.44 -11.30 9.95
N ASN A 693 35.72 -10.18 10.62
CA ASN A 693 36.37 -9.02 10.00
C ASN A 693 37.85 -9.27 9.66
N GLN A 694 38.56 -10.08 10.45
CA GLN A 694 39.96 -10.38 10.18
C GLN A 694 40.15 -11.25 8.93
N ARG A 695 39.11 -11.98 8.51
CA ARG A 695 39.16 -12.89 7.36
C ARG A 695 39.03 -12.17 6.02
N VAL A 696 38.27 -11.08 5.97
CA VAL A 696 37.96 -10.38 4.72
C VAL A 696 38.03 -8.87 4.93
N ALA A 697 38.95 -8.22 4.22
CA ALA A 697 39.06 -6.77 4.20
C ALA A 697 37.76 -6.15 3.65
N SER A 698 37.08 -5.39 4.49
CA SER A 698 35.76 -4.84 4.20
C SER A 698 35.53 -3.57 5.02
N GLY A 699 34.46 -2.85 4.70
CA GLY A 699 34.09 -1.64 5.43
C GLY A 699 32.62 -1.31 5.31
N MET A 700 32.25 -0.12 5.76
CA MET A 700 30.88 0.39 5.67
C MET A 700 30.88 1.87 5.29
N VAL A 701 29.92 2.28 4.47
CA VAL A 701 29.70 3.68 4.07
C VAL A 701 28.26 4.07 4.32
N THR A 702 28.06 5.30 4.79
CA THR A 702 26.73 5.90 4.89
C THR A 702 26.34 6.46 3.52
N VAL A 703 25.22 5.99 2.98
CA VAL A 703 24.70 6.35 1.66
C VAL A 703 23.37 7.07 1.82
N LYS A 704 23.30 8.29 1.29
CA LYS A 704 22.05 9.03 1.14
C LYS A 704 21.43 8.72 -0.22
N VAL A 705 20.14 8.43 -0.20
CA VAL A 705 19.33 8.07 -1.36
C VAL A 705 18.06 8.90 -1.42
N ASN A 706 17.55 9.10 -2.62
CA ASN A 706 16.30 9.76 -2.94
C ASN A 706 15.44 8.84 -3.85
N ALA A 707 14.27 9.30 -4.27
CA ALA A 707 13.34 8.51 -5.10
C ALA A 707 13.93 8.07 -6.46
N ASN A 708 14.90 8.81 -6.98
CA ASN A 708 15.57 8.54 -8.26
C ASN A 708 16.91 7.80 -8.07
N SER A 709 17.28 7.41 -6.86
CA SER A 709 18.53 6.69 -6.60
C SER A 709 18.43 5.23 -7.03
N LYS A 710 19.43 4.75 -7.76
CA LYS A 710 19.51 3.36 -8.24
C LYS A 710 20.44 2.52 -7.36
N LEU A 711 20.20 2.50 -6.05
CA LEU A 711 21.11 1.86 -5.09
C LEU A 711 21.27 0.34 -5.32
N ASP A 712 20.21 -0.37 -5.71
CA ASP A 712 20.28 -1.81 -5.95
C ASP A 712 21.12 -2.16 -7.19
N GLU A 713 21.04 -1.35 -8.25
CA GLU A 713 21.89 -1.44 -9.45
C GLU A 713 23.36 -1.16 -9.07
N ALA A 714 23.59 -0.08 -8.31
CA ALA A 714 24.92 0.29 -7.82
C ALA A 714 25.58 -0.81 -6.99
N MET A 715 24.81 -1.44 -6.08
CA MET A 715 25.29 -2.57 -5.28
C MET A 715 25.49 -3.84 -6.12
N GLY A 716 24.70 -4.03 -7.18
CA GLY A 716 24.88 -5.10 -8.17
C GLY A 716 26.23 -5.01 -8.86
N GLU A 717 26.49 -3.87 -9.53
CA GLU A 717 27.74 -3.61 -10.23
C GLU A 717 28.95 -3.60 -9.27
N ALA A 718 28.80 -3.03 -8.08
CA ALA A 718 29.86 -3.04 -7.08
C ALA A 718 30.27 -4.46 -6.67
N ARG A 719 29.33 -5.42 -6.63
CA ARG A 719 29.65 -6.83 -6.35
C ARG A 719 30.41 -7.47 -7.50
N GLU A 720 30.00 -7.22 -8.74
CA GLU A 720 30.70 -7.71 -9.94
C GLU A 720 32.15 -7.20 -9.98
N VAL A 721 32.36 -5.90 -9.74
CA VAL A 721 33.71 -5.31 -9.71
C VAL A 721 34.58 -5.88 -8.59
N SER A 722 34.01 -6.18 -7.43
CA SER A 722 34.78 -6.87 -6.38
C SER A 722 35.11 -8.32 -6.75
N ASP A 723 34.23 -9.03 -7.45
CA ASP A 723 34.47 -10.40 -7.91
C ASP A 723 35.61 -10.42 -8.95
N GLU A 724 35.56 -9.51 -9.93
CA GLU A 724 36.63 -9.31 -10.93
C GLU A 724 37.98 -8.97 -10.28
N ALA A 725 37.96 -8.29 -9.14
CA ALA A 725 39.14 -7.96 -8.36
C ALA A 725 39.62 -9.09 -7.43
N ASN A 726 39.01 -10.28 -7.48
CA ASN A 726 39.22 -11.40 -6.56
C ASN A 726 39.01 -11.03 -5.07
N GLU A 727 38.16 -10.06 -4.78
CA GLU A 727 37.65 -9.78 -3.44
C GLU A 727 36.31 -10.47 -3.23
N LEU A 728 35.88 -10.66 -1.98
CA LEU A 728 34.55 -11.19 -1.69
C LEU A 728 33.48 -10.31 -2.37
N PRO A 729 32.58 -10.87 -3.20
CA PRO A 729 31.54 -10.10 -3.91
C PRO A 729 30.45 -9.63 -2.95
N LEU A 730 30.77 -8.65 -2.11
CA LEU A 730 29.96 -8.18 -1.00
C LEU A 730 29.66 -6.68 -1.17
N CYS A 731 28.38 -6.35 -1.26
CA CYS A 731 27.88 -4.99 -1.21
C CYS A 731 26.38 -5.05 -0.86
N GLU A 732 26.04 -4.76 0.39
CA GLU A 732 24.70 -4.99 0.95
C GLU A 732 24.31 -3.88 1.93
N VAL A 733 23.02 -3.59 2.02
CA VAL A 733 22.52 -2.70 3.07
C VAL A 733 22.71 -3.40 4.42
N ALA A 734 23.41 -2.73 5.32
CA ALA A 734 23.70 -3.19 6.68
C ALA A 734 22.82 -2.52 7.73
N ASN A 735 22.43 -1.25 7.53
CA ASN A 735 21.55 -0.53 8.45
C ASN A 735 20.57 0.37 7.68
N TYR A 736 19.29 0.30 8.04
CA TYR A 736 18.28 1.29 7.68
C TYR A 736 18.19 2.31 8.82
N LEU A 737 18.74 3.52 8.62
CA LEU A 737 18.82 4.52 9.70
C LEU A 737 17.55 5.37 9.79
N PHE A 738 17.15 5.97 8.68
CA PHE A 738 15.91 6.73 8.49
C PHE A 738 15.64 6.92 7.00
N CYS A 739 14.48 7.51 6.64
CA CYS A 739 14.07 7.68 5.25
C CYS A 739 15.16 8.42 4.44
N GLY A 740 15.66 7.75 3.41
CA GLY A 740 16.72 8.30 2.55
C GLY A 740 18.15 8.17 3.08
N LEU A 741 18.42 7.57 4.24
CA LEU A 741 19.77 7.31 4.72
C LEU A 741 19.97 5.85 5.16
N LYS A 742 20.92 5.19 4.51
CA LYS A 742 21.27 3.78 4.75
C LYS A 742 22.76 3.65 5.01
N VAL A 743 23.17 2.57 5.66
CA VAL A 743 24.57 2.16 5.71
C VAL A 743 24.72 0.92 4.84
N VAL A 744 25.70 0.95 3.94
CA VAL A 744 26.05 -0.15 3.05
C VAL A 744 27.38 -0.73 3.52
N GLY A 745 27.41 -2.04 3.76
CA GLY A 745 28.62 -2.81 4.03
C GLY A 745 29.10 -3.52 2.78
N GLY A 746 30.40 -3.51 2.52
CA GLY A 746 30.96 -4.15 1.33
C GLY A 746 32.46 -4.38 1.41
N SER A 747 32.98 -5.12 0.44
CA SER A 747 34.42 -5.25 0.22
C SER A 747 35.03 -3.90 -0.20
N ASN A 748 36.35 -3.74 -0.05
CA ASN A 748 37.00 -2.45 -0.30
C ASN A 748 36.82 -1.98 -1.75
N LYS A 749 36.90 -2.89 -2.72
CA LYS A 749 36.67 -2.59 -4.13
C LYS A 749 35.22 -2.25 -4.44
N ALA A 750 34.27 -2.97 -3.85
CA ALA A 750 32.85 -2.67 -4.00
C ALA A 750 32.51 -1.26 -3.48
N LEU A 751 33.04 -0.88 -2.30
CA LEU A 751 32.83 0.44 -1.72
C LEU A 751 33.51 1.55 -2.54
N ALA A 752 34.73 1.33 -3.03
CA ALA A 752 35.42 2.27 -3.90
C ALA A 752 34.66 2.49 -5.23
N HIS A 753 34.04 1.43 -5.76
CA HIS A 753 33.18 1.53 -6.94
C HIS A 753 31.93 2.38 -6.66
N LEU A 754 31.25 2.16 -5.52
CA LEU A 754 30.12 2.99 -5.10
C LEU A 754 30.51 4.46 -4.95
N GLU A 755 31.68 4.75 -4.37
CA GLU A 755 32.19 6.12 -4.21
C GLU A 755 32.45 6.79 -5.55
N SER A 756 33.07 6.08 -6.49
CA SER A 756 33.45 6.62 -7.79
C SER A 756 32.26 6.79 -8.75
N ASN A 757 31.20 5.99 -8.57
CA ASN A 757 30.02 6.00 -9.44
C ASN A 757 28.78 6.60 -8.76
N ALA A 758 28.95 7.28 -7.62
CA ALA A 758 27.85 7.80 -6.82
C ALA A 758 26.91 8.70 -7.64
N GLN A 759 27.46 9.59 -8.48
CA GLN A 759 26.68 10.46 -9.36
C GLN A 759 25.88 9.68 -10.42
N ARG A 760 26.47 8.65 -11.01
CA ARG A 760 25.83 7.80 -12.04
C ARG A 760 24.58 7.12 -11.51
N PHE A 761 24.61 6.64 -10.27
CA PHE A 761 23.48 5.99 -9.62
C PHE A 761 22.60 6.95 -8.83
N ASN A 762 22.87 8.26 -8.90
CA ASN A 762 22.17 9.30 -8.16
C ASN A 762 22.09 9.00 -6.65
N ILE A 763 23.20 8.50 -6.09
CA ILE A 763 23.41 8.29 -4.66
C ILE A 763 24.47 9.29 -4.16
N GLN A 764 24.45 9.58 -2.87
CA GLN A 764 25.47 10.41 -2.25
C GLN A 764 26.16 9.62 -1.13
N ILE A 765 27.48 9.44 -1.24
CA ILE A 765 28.27 8.91 -0.13
C ILE A 765 28.48 10.03 0.89
N VAL A 766 27.95 9.84 2.09
CA VAL A 766 27.98 10.83 3.16
C VAL A 766 29.25 10.72 3.99
N LYS A 767 29.59 9.50 4.40
CA LYS A 767 30.73 9.24 5.28
C LYS A 767 31.15 7.77 5.22
N LYS A 768 32.45 7.51 5.09
CA LYS A 768 33.04 6.19 5.38
C LYS A 768 33.12 6.00 6.89
N LEU A 769 32.59 4.88 7.38
CA LEU A 769 32.54 4.60 8.82
C LEU A 769 33.89 4.03 9.29
N GLU A 770 34.35 4.50 10.45
CA GLU A 770 35.56 4.02 11.12
C GLU A 770 35.26 2.69 11.85
N VAL A 771 34.94 1.66 11.07
CA VAL A 771 34.60 0.33 11.58
C VAL A 771 35.49 -0.72 10.93
N SER A 772 35.76 -1.80 11.65
CA SER A 772 36.71 -2.84 11.24
C SER A 772 36.19 -3.79 10.15
N GLY A 773 34.93 -3.69 9.73
CA GLY A 773 34.40 -4.52 8.66
C GLY A 773 32.92 -4.28 8.35
N ALA A 774 32.40 -5.03 7.37
CA ALA A 774 31.02 -4.94 6.88
C ALA A 774 30.01 -5.66 7.79
N PHE A 775 29.77 -5.11 8.99
CA PHE A 775 28.82 -5.65 9.95
C PHE A 775 27.38 -5.70 9.41
N HIS A 776 26.55 -6.62 9.93
CA HIS A 776 25.13 -6.77 9.57
C HIS A 776 24.90 -7.13 8.09
N THR A 777 25.90 -7.76 7.46
CA THR A 777 25.83 -8.35 6.11
C THR A 777 26.11 -9.85 6.18
N ARG A 778 26.00 -10.56 5.07
CA ARG A 778 26.33 -12.00 5.03
C ARG A 778 27.77 -12.34 5.43
N LEU A 779 28.69 -11.36 5.43
CA LEU A 779 30.06 -11.59 5.94
C LEU A 779 30.08 -12.10 7.39
N MET A 780 29.05 -11.75 8.16
CA MET A 780 28.93 -12.13 9.57
C MET A 780 28.24 -13.49 9.80
N GLU A 781 27.86 -14.23 8.74
CA GLU A 781 27.21 -15.55 8.87
C GLU A 781 27.95 -16.52 9.81
N PRO A 782 29.30 -16.64 9.78
CA PRO A 782 30.01 -17.54 10.70
C PRO A 782 29.80 -17.18 12.19
N ALA A 783 29.60 -15.90 12.51
CA ALA A 783 29.34 -15.46 13.87
C ALA A 783 27.92 -15.83 14.36
N VAL A 784 26.98 -16.05 13.44
CA VAL A 784 25.59 -16.40 13.77
C VAL A 784 25.53 -17.73 14.51
N ASP A 785 26.23 -18.74 14.03
CA ASP A 785 26.20 -20.08 14.64
C ASP A 785 26.86 -20.10 16.02
N ILE A 786 27.94 -19.34 16.21
CA ILE A 786 28.63 -19.20 17.49
C ILE A 786 27.69 -18.56 18.53
N VAL A 787 27.03 -17.46 18.17
CA VAL A 787 26.10 -16.77 19.09
C VAL A 787 24.82 -17.58 19.32
N LYS A 788 24.33 -18.28 18.30
CA LYS A 788 23.21 -19.21 18.43
C LYS A 788 23.51 -20.31 19.44
N GLU A 789 24.72 -20.86 19.46
CA GLU A 789 25.15 -21.84 20.45
C GLU A 789 25.18 -21.24 21.85
N ALA A 790 25.79 -20.06 22.01
CA ALA A 790 25.83 -19.34 23.28
C ALA A 790 24.43 -19.07 23.87
N LEU A 791 23.43 -18.84 23.01
CA LEU A 791 22.04 -18.59 23.41
C LEU A 791 21.25 -19.86 23.80
N LYS A 792 21.70 -21.09 23.50
CA LYS A 792 20.91 -22.31 23.75
C LYS A 792 20.56 -22.49 25.23
N GLY A 793 21.55 -22.35 26.12
CA GLY A 793 21.40 -22.55 27.57
C GLY A 793 20.84 -21.35 28.34
N VAL A 794 20.70 -20.20 27.71
CA VAL A 794 20.32 -18.95 28.40
C VAL A 794 18.81 -18.90 28.67
N LYS A 795 18.45 -18.56 29.91
CA LYS A 795 17.05 -18.40 30.33
C LYS A 795 16.50 -17.07 29.80
N MET A 796 15.38 -17.13 29.10
CA MET A 796 14.64 -15.94 28.66
C MET A 796 13.47 -15.72 29.61
N ASN A 797 13.49 -14.63 30.36
CA ASN A 797 12.41 -14.27 31.27
C ASN A 797 11.29 -13.50 30.52
N PRO A 798 10.06 -13.48 31.07
CA PRO A 798 9.01 -12.63 30.54
C PRO A 798 9.40 -11.15 30.61
N SER A 799 9.23 -10.44 29.50
CA SER A 799 9.52 -9.01 29.39
C SER A 799 8.57 -8.17 30.26
N SER A 800 9.09 -7.16 30.95
CA SER A 800 8.31 -6.15 31.70
C SER A 800 7.74 -5.06 30.79
N CYS A 801 8.44 -4.74 29.69
CA CYS A 801 8.07 -3.75 28.69
C CYS A 801 8.14 -4.29 27.25
N ASN A 802 7.73 -3.53 26.25
CA ASN A 802 7.87 -3.97 24.85
C ASN A 802 9.34 -3.85 24.40
N VAL A 803 9.85 -4.88 23.72
CA VAL A 803 11.22 -4.90 23.17
C VAL A 803 11.18 -5.04 21.66
N TYR A 804 12.05 -4.33 20.96
CA TYR A 804 12.06 -4.24 19.49
C TYR A 804 13.22 -5.00 18.86
N SER A 805 12.93 -5.74 17.80
CA SER A 805 13.89 -6.59 17.09
C SER A 805 14.58 -5.86 15.95
N ASN A 806 15.91 -5.78 15.96
CA ASN A 806 16.66 -5.21 14.82
C ASN A 806 16.56 -6.06 13.56
N TYR A 807 16.35 -7.37 13.67
CA TYR A 807 16.21 -8.29 12.54
C TYR A 807 14.84 -8.16 11.84
N THR A 808 13.75 -8.16 12.62
CA THR A 808 12.40 -8.13 12.04
C THR A 808 11.85 -6.72 11.87
N GLY A 809 12.37 -5.73 12.61
CA GLY A 809 11.84 -4.38 12.67
C GLY A 809 10.48 -4.29 13.39
N LYS A 810 10.16 -5.28 14.23
CA LYS A 810 8.88 -5.43 14.95
C LYS A 810 9.12 -5.66 16.44
N ILE A 811 8.05 -5.54 17.24
CA ILE A 811 8.06 -5.91 18.66
C ILE A 811 8.24 -7.43 18.78
N TYR A 812 9.07 -7.88 19.72
CA TYR A 812 9.26 -9.30 20.01
C TYR A 812 7.98 -9.95 20.55
N GLY A 813 7.73 -11.19 20.15
CA GLY A 813 6.75 -12.05 20.80
C GLY A 813 7.23 -12.51 22.18
N ARG A 814 6.34 -13.14 22.96
CA ARG A 814 6.67 -13.65 24.31
C ARG A 814 7.40 -14.99 24.31
N LYS A 815 7.61 -15.63 23.16
CA LYS A 815 8.31 -16.91 23.10
C LYS A 815 9.82 -16.66 23.10
N GLY A 816 10.52 -17.19 24.10
CA GLY A 816 11.98 -17.08 24.20
C GLY A 816 12.72 -17.58 22.94
N SER A 817 12.17 -18.57 22.22
CA SER A 817 12.73 -19.05 20.95
C SER A 817 12.72 -17.99 19.84
N GLU A 818 11.68 -17.16 19.77
CA GLU A 818 11.56 -16.07 18.79
C GLU A 818 12.56 -14.95 19.12
N ILE A 819 12.73 -14.64 20.41
CA ILE A 819 13.71 -13.68 20.91
C ILE A 819 15.13 -14.14 20.58
N LYS A 820 15.49 -15.37 20.96
CA LYS A 820 16.80 -15.97 20.63
C LYS A 820 17.08 -15.88 19.14
N ARG A 821 16.10 -16.25 18.30
CA ARG A 821 16.23 -16.17 16.83
C ARG A 821 16.51 -14.76 16.35
N GLY A 822 15.80 -13.76 16.85
CA GLY A 822 16.06 -12.37 16.46
C GLY A 822 17.47 -11.90 16.82
N LEU A 823 17.95 -12.25 18.02
CA LEU A 823 19.25 -11.83 18.54
C LEU A 823 20.45 -12.37 17.73
N TYR A 824 20.44 -13.65 17.35
CA TYR A 824 21.53 -14.19 16.53
C TYR A 824 21.36 -13.87 15.03
N MET A 825 20.13 -13.82 14.50
CA MET A 825 19.92 -13.49 13.08
C MET A 825 20.27 -12.04 12.76
N GLN A 826 20.13 -11.10 13.72
CA GLN A 826 20.49 -9.70 13.46
C GLN A 826 21.98 -9.50 13.17
N ILE A 827 22.85 -10.48 13.45
CA ILE A 827 24.30 -10.36 13.23
C ILE A 827 24.65 -10.33 11.74
N ALA A 828 23.95 -11.12 10.91
CA ALA A 828 24.20 -11.27 9.47
C ALA A 828 23.06 -10.70 8.61
N ALA A 829 22.21 -9.85 9.19
CA ALA A 829 21.07 -9.26 8.51
C ALA A 829 20.97 -7.76 8.84
N PRO A 830 20.39 -6.95 7.94
CA PRO A 830 20.34 -5.51 8.12
C PRO A 830 19.57 -5.12 9.37
N VAL A 831 20.11 -4.14 10.10
CA VAL A 831 19.46 -3.52 11.24
C VAL A 831 18.32 -2.62 10.77
N LYS A 832 17.09 -2.95 11.16
CA LYS A 832 15.86 -2.25 10.79
C LYS A 832 15.51 -1.10 11.74
N TRP A 833 16.47 -0.20 11.97
CA TRP A 833 16.33 0.88 12.96
C TRP A 833 15.29 1.93 12.57
N GLU A 834 15.21 2.27 11.29
CA GLU A 834 14.16 3.13 10.73
C GLU A 834 12.78 2.58 11.07
N GLN A 835 12.55 1.29 10.88
CA GLN A 835 11.26 0.65 11.14
C GLN A 835 10.92 0.66 12.63
N ILE A 836 11.91 0.43 13.50
CA ILE A 836 11.74 0.52 14.96
C ILE A 836 11.35 1.95 15.35
N GLN A 837 12.06 2.96 14.87
CA GLN A 837 11.74 4.36 15.15
C GLN A 837 10.34 4.75 14.65
N GLN A 838 9.94 4.28 13.46
CA GLN A 838 8.60 4.50 12.95
C GLN A 838 7.52 3.88 13.85
N LEU A 839 7.75 2.68 14.42
CA LEU A 839 6.82 2.07 15.37
C LEU A 839 6.75 2.85 16.69
N LEU A 840 7.88 3.30 17.21
CA LEU A 840 7.95 4.11 18.43
C LEU A 840 7.29 5.48 18.24
N TYR A 841 7.48 6.10 17.07
CA TYR A 841 6.82 7.35 16.68
C TYR A 841 5.30 7.18 16.60
N ARG A 842 4.80 6.03 16.10
CA ARG A 842 3.37 5.74 15.95
C ARG A 842 2.61 5.60 17.28
N LYS A 843 3.29 5.53 18.43
CA LYS A 843 2.64 5.42 19.75
C LYS A 843 1.97 6.72 20.22
N HIS A 844 2.16 7.85 19.54
CA HIS A 844 1.55 9.13 19.93
C HIS A 844 0.02 9.09 19.96
N LYS A 845 -0.58 9.85 20.87
CA LYS A 845 -2.04 10.06 20.96
C LYS A 845 -2.29 11.56 20.87
N GLU A 846 -3.11 12.01 19.92
CA GLU A 846 -3.47 13.44 19.76
C GLU A 846 -2.25 14.40 19.66
N TYR A 847 -1.15 13.94 19.04
CA TYR A 847 0.15 14.63 18.96
C TYR A 847 0.96 14.75 20.28
N ASN A 848 0.54 14.05 21.33
CA ASN A 848 1.36 13.86 22.52
C ASN A 848 2.19 12.59 22.40
N PHE A 849 3.46 12.68 22.80
CA PHE A 849 4.45 11.62 22.63
C PHE A 849 4.97 11.15 23.99
N PRO A 850 5.42 9.89 24.09
CA PRO A 850 6.17 9.44 25.25
C PRO A 850 7.53 10.14 25.34
N GLN A 851 8.13 10.07 26.52
CA GLN A 851 9.50 10.53 26.73
C GLN A 851 10.46 9.52 26.10
N TYR A 852 11.27 9.98 25.15
CA TYR A 852 12.34 9.18 24.57
C TYR A 852 13.64 9.49 25.30
N ILE A 853 14.22 8.51 25.98
CA ILE A 853 15.46 8.70 26.74
C ILE A 853 16.54 7.84 26.08
N GLU A 854 17.56 8.45 25.47
CA GLU A 854 18.77 7.72 25.01
C GLU A 854 19.73 7.56 26.18
N ILE A 855 20.01 6.30 26.54
CA ILE A 855 20.70 5.93 27.78
C ILE A 855 22.04 5.27 27.44
N GLY A 856 23.13 5.95 27.83
CA GLY A 856 24.50 5.48 27.58
C GLY A 856 25.32 6.49 26.77
N PRO A 857 26.38 6.03 26.09
CA PRO A 857 27.33 6.94 25.45
C PRO A 857 26.75 7.56 24.18
N GLY A 858 27.11 8.82 23.91
CA GLY A 858 26.74 9.52 22.68
C GLY A 858 25.31 10.08 22.66
N ARG A 859 24.88 10.51 21.45
CA ARG A 859 23.57 11.11 21.16
C ARG A 859 23.07 10.73 19.76
N GLN A 860 23.52 9.58 19.28
CA GLN A 860 23.35 9.20 17.88
C GLN A 860 21.90 8.85 17.58
N LEU A 861 21.17 8.26 18.53
CA LEU A 861 19.80 7.83 18.31
C LEU A 861 18.85 9.03 18.26
N GLY A 862 19.07 10.05 19.09
CA GLY A 862 18.39 11.34 18.99
C GLY A 862 18.64 12.04 17.65
N ALA A 863 19.88 12.01 17.16
CA ALA A 863 20.24 12.56 15.86
C ALA A 863 19.55 11.82 14.69
N MET A 864 19.27 10.52 14.84
CA MET A 864 18.45 9.78 13.88
C MET A 864 16.95 10.10 14.07
N LEU A 865 16.48 10.18 15.31
CA LEU A 865 15.08 10.44 15.65
C LEU A 865 14.58 11.78 15.12
N VAL A 866 15.39 12.84 15.17
CA VAL A 866 15.01 14.15 14.61
C VAL A 866 14.76 14.11 13.10
N ASN A 867 15.47 13.23 12.38
CA ASN A 867 15.31 13.02 10.94
C ASN A 867 14.09 12.14 10.61
N VAL A 868 13.62 11.32 11.56
CA VAL A 868 12.35 10.58 11.43
C VAL A 868 11.15 11.45 11.83
N SER A 869 11.24 12.16 12.95
CA SER A 869 10.19 13.02 13.45
C SER A 869 10.70 14.11 14.39
N LYS A 870 10.65 15.35 13.90
CA LYS A 870 10.91 16.55 14.72
C LYS A 870 9.94 16.68 15.91
N LYS A 871 8.72 16.12 15.81
CA LYS A 871 7.72 16.18 16.88
C LYS A 871 8.06 15.22 18.03
N ALA A 872 8.41 13.97 17.73
CA ALA A 872 8.88 13.02 18.75
C ALA A 872 10.18 13.49 19.40
N PHE A 873 11.09 14.06 18.60
CA PHE A 873 12.35 14.62 19.11
C PHE A 873 12.16 15.76 20.13
N LYS A 874 11.01 16.46 20.16
CA LYS A 874 10.75 17.45 21.24
C LYS A 874 10.68 16.82 22.63
N ASN A 875 10.32 15.54 22.71
CA ASN A 875 10.25 14.76 23.94
C ASN A 875 11.47 13.85 24.12
N TYR A 876 12.53 14.08 23.35
CA TYR A 876 13.79 13.35 23.46
C TYR A 876 14.72 13.99 24.49
N SER A 877 15.36 13.15 25.29
CA SER A 877 16.44 13.51 26.20
C SER A 877 17.58 12.50 26.11
N SER A 878 18.80 12.96 26.36
CA SER A 878 20.00 12.13 26.42
C SER A 878 20.44 12.01 27.87
N TYR A 879 20.63 10.79 28.34
CA TYR A 879 21.15 10.46 29.66
C TYR A 879 22.54 9.80 29.52
N PRO A 880 23.63 10.60 29.57
CA PRO A 880 24.98 10.13 29.29
C PRO A 880 25.58 9.31 30.44
N CYS A 881 26.41 8.32 30.10
CA CYS A 881 27.19 7.52 31.04
C CYS A 881 28.56 8.10 31.37
#